data_AF-A0A3A0DST2-F1
#
_entry.id   AF-A0A3A0DST2-F1
#
_cell.length_a   1.000
_cell.length_b   1.000
_cell.length_c   1.000
_cell.angle_alpha   90.00
_cell.angle_beta   90.00
_cell.angle_gamma   90.00
#
_symmetry.space_group_name_H-M   'P 1'
#
loop_
_entity.id
_entity.type
_entity.pdbx_description
1 polymer ?
#
loop_
_entity_poly.entity_id
_entity_poly.type
_entity_poly.pdbx_seq_one_letter_code
_entity_poly.pdbx_strand_id
1 'polypeptide(L)'
;MPPAWTEPAMATSARRVRPPPFFSHARHFLKELPMNSPSCPRPFTGVVGLTVLWVCTFHLLCSVSFARAQELVRTRRFDAASAREARTWQGETRERLWMLLAGGKRPAIPAPDAQVLRREVVSRGGYVLEELSLKTLDDRRAHVWVAIPARRVGTLPAVLTIHGHGGTGEQIVRGQGLYWYGRALIEMGYVVVAPDVGSHELQHKQWTLMGERVWDCLRALDYVETRDEVDRKRLAVAGLSLGGETAMYVAALDERIQVACCSGWLTTVANMENGHCDCWQVPGFKQEFDFADVYACVAPRPIVFEIGQRERAPGGFPVEAAKTVFEDLSRSYRVFGAAEQATLMIHPDGHVFDGTQFWPRLRGAVGTAHPWPSPTGDANIAPSKPVDTTELLRRGEIGRRARARALGVFDGWWATRDETTGLFPRRLDQPVWAPQDNAADMLPFLFLTAHYLAPERLAELTPILEREQKLTNRMGPLPDWYDIPARRFVYEQPDVHRAIFNAAEYCKDGLLPMTEVMGPGPWLARMRELVDAVWQHAPIESDFGKLPADDTEVNGDLLQTLARLYCTTEDRKYFDWAARLGDAYCSEVLPRNGGLPPHRWDFAAHRPIVDILNLNDHGNELIGGLAELYVVSQKVDPSRAERYRPPLLAMFRRLSERARNEDGLWFAALKASTAEPTNRATPDTWGYPLAAMAAFAAAARDATLAENVRCALARIDQPRYAVWSGADSYADSIEGGLILLNRFPEPTLQSWLEKTLPLFLAKQRDDGIVEGWYGDGNYARTALMVGQYYSRGASIVPWRDDVRFGADADANTFRMAIQADKPWRGVVRFDTPRHRLNLHLPVNYPRLNEFPEWYVVEPGATYEISVNGEPSRRVSAESLATGFAIDVAGNQVVEIVVRRQ
;
A
#
# COMPACT_ATOMS: atom_id res chain seq x y z
N MET A 1 15.97 28.20 -46.20
CA MET A 1 16.50 26.85 -46.49
C MET A 1 16.68 26.09 -45.19
N PRO A 2 15.95 24.99 -45.00
CA PRO A 2 16.50 23.80 -44.34
C PRO A 2 16.31 22.55 -45.23
N PRO A 3 17.20 21.54 -45.16
CA PRO A 3 17.02 20.29 -45.89
C PRO A 3 16.04 19.35 -45.16
N ALA A 4 15.23 18.63 -45.95
CA ALA A 4 14.27 17.64 -45.46
C ALA A 4 14.90 16.25 -45.30
N TRP A 5 14.25 15.39 -44.52
CA TRP A 5 14.47 13.94 -44.52
C TRP A 5 13.16 13.22 -44.82
N THR A 6 13.23 12.27 -45.76
CA THR A 6 12.11 11.47 -46.28
C THR A 6 12.27 10.00 -45.93
N GLU A 7 11.15 9.30 -45.75
CA GLU A 7 11.10 7.82 -45.72
C GLU A 7 11.60 7.19 -47.03
N PRO A 8 11.90 5.87 -47.02
CA PRO A 8 11.18 5.01 -47.95
C PRO A 8 10.84 3.59 -47.42
N ALA A 9 9.94 2.89 -48.12
CA ALA A 9 9.45 1.55 -47.80
C ALA A 9 9.84 0.46 -48.84
N MET A 10 9.93 -0.79 -48.35
CA MET A 10 9.77 -2.12 -49.03
C MET A 10 10.44 -2.44 -50.39
N ALA A 11 11.18 -3.58 -50.48
CA ALA A 11 10.68 -4.86 -51.05
C ALA A 11 11.74 -5.96 -51.42
N THR A 12 11.58 -7.16 -50.81
CA THR A 12 11.70 -8.56 -51.35
C THR A 12 12.97 -9.22 -51.98
N SER A 13 13.12 -10.52 -51.62
CA SER A 13 13.78 -11.67 -52.33
C SER A 13 15.29 -11.92 -52.14
N ALA A 14 15.87 -13.15 -52.20
CA ALA A 14 15.38 -14.55 -51.96
C ALA A 14 16.56 -15.60 -51.93
N ARG A 15 16.28 -16.83 -51.43
CA ARG A 15 17.10 -18.10 -51.42
C ARG A 15 18.21 -18.18 -50.35
N ARG A 16 18.40 -19.22 -49.50
CA ARG A 16 18.15 -20.71 -49.43
C ARG A 16 19.44 -21.55 -49.62
N VAL A 17 19.89 -22.25 -48.56
CA VAL A 17 20.47 -23.62 -48.58
C VAL A 17 20.03 -24.37 -47.30
N ARG A 18 19.94 -25.72 -47.33
CA ARG A 18 19.44 -26.62 -46.26
C ARG A 18 20.58 -27.38 -45.54
N PRO A 19 20.26 -28.19 -44.50
CA PRO A 19 20.45 -29.65 -44.64
C PRO A 19 19.19 -30.53 -44.37
N PRO A 20 19.23 -31.86 -44.66
CA PRO A 20 18.05 -32.74 -44.81
C PRO A 20 18.19 -34.08 -43.96
N PRO A 21 17.67 -35.30 -44.34
CA PRO A 21 16.25 -35.73 -44.19
C PRO A 21 15.95 -37.25 -43.85
N PHE A 22 14.64 -37.61 -43.79
CA PHE A 22 13.99 -38.95 -44.04
C PHE A 22 14.36 -40.16 -43.12
N PHE A 23 13.63 -41.30 -43.01
CA PHE A 23 12.60 -42.05 -43.79
C PHE A 23 11.59 -42.78 -42.81
N SER A 24 10.54 -43.56 -43.17
CA SER A 24 9.43 -43.49 -44.18
C SER A 24 8.47 -44.74 -44.10
N HIS A 25 7.33 -44.76 -44.83
CA HIS A 25 6.48 -45.93 -45.25
C HIS A 25 5.53 -46.62 -44.21
N ALA A 26 4.32 -47.15 -44.54
CA ALA A 26 3.60 -47.38 -45.81
C ALA A 26 2.03 -47.50 -45.74
N ARG A 27 1.31 -47.07 -46.83
CA ARG A 27 0.18 -47.70 -47.62
C ARG A 27 -1.08 -48.33 -46.93
N HIS A 28 -2.31 -48.38 -47.49
CA HIS A 28 -2.93 -47.95 -48.78
C HIS A 28 -4.51 -47.95 -48.78
N PHE A 29 -5.13 -47.49 -49.91
CA PHE A 29 -6.57 -47.44 -50.30
C PHE A 29 -7.44 -46.29 -49.70
N LEU A 30 -8.41 -45.63 -50.38
CA LEU A 30 -8.66 -45.40 -51.84
C LEU A 30 -9.49 -44.09 -52.16
N LYS A 31 -10.17 -44.03 -53.32
CA LYS A 31 -10.76 -42.91 -54.13
C LYS A 31 -12.28 -42.60 -53.94
N GLU A 32 -12.75 -41.33 -53.96
CA GLU A 32 -13.29 -40.43 -55.05
C GLU A 32 -14.83 -40.53 -55.33
N LEU A 33 -15.68 -39.53 -54.98
CA LEU A 33 -16.19 -38.34 -55.74
C LEU A 33 -17.65 -38.54 -56.33
N PRO A 34 -18.47 -37.51 -56.67
CA PRO A 34 -18.61 -36.14 -56.11
C PRO A 34 -20.04 -35.47 -56.17
N MET A 35 -20.11 -34.20 -55.68
CA MET A 35 -20.91 -33.03 -56.15
C MET A 35 -22.43 -32.78 -55.83
N ASN A 36 -22.66 -31.50 -55.45
CA ASN A 36 -23.79 -30.58 -55.72
C ASN A 36 -25.06 -30.50 -54.82
N SER A 37 -25.53 -29.24 -54.73
CA SER A 37 -26.64 -28.65 -53.94
C SER A 37 -27.81 -28.24 -54.89
N PRO A 38 -28.86 -27.46 -54.50
CA PRO A 38 -29.29 -26.94 -53.19
C PRO A 38 -30.82 -27.04 -52.90
N SER A 39 -31.28 -26.34 -51.84
CA SER A 39 -32.58 -25.63 -51.67
C SER A 39 -33.61 -26.09 -50.60
N CYS A 40 -34.28 -25.09 -50.02
CA CYS A 40 -35.31 -25.10 -48.96
C CYS A 40 -36.75 -25.18 -49.58
N PRO A 41 -37.88 -25.35 -48.84
CA PRO A 41 -38.22 -24.68 -47.56
C PRO A 41 -39.03 -25.49 -46.50
N ARG A 42 -39.44 -24.81 -45.42
CA ARG A 42 -40.23 -25.27 -44.25
C ARG A 42 -41.72 -25.54 -44.58
N PRO A 43 -42.53 -26.10 -43.65
CA PRO A 43 -43.31 -25.23 -42.73
C PRO A 43 -43.51 -25.74 -41.27
N PHE A 44 -44.16 -24.89 -40.45
CA PHE A 44 -44.82 -25.19 -39.15
C PHE A 44 -45.93 -26.28 -39.31
N THR A 45 -46.57 -26.92 -38.31
CA THR A 45 -46.96 -26.65 -36.89
C THR A 45 -47.21 -28.03 -36.23
N GLY A 46 -47.09 -28.29 -34.92
CA GLY A 46 -48.14 -28.03 -33.92
C GLY A 46 -48.54 -29.29 -33.08
N VAL A 47 -48.25 -29.25 -31.78
CA VAL A 47 -48.86 -29.94 -30.61
C VAL A 47 -49.72 -31.21 -30.79
N VAL A 48 -49.25 -32.36 -30.27
CA VAL A 48 -49.91 -33.22 -29.22
C VAL A 48 -48.80 -33.97 -28.47
N GLY A 49 -48.73 -33.90 -27.13
CA GLY A 49 -47.56 -34.32 -26.36
C GLY A 49 -47.79 -34.83 -24.94
N LEU A 50 -48.87 -35.58 -24.70
CA LEU A 50 -49.06 -36.49 -23.54
C LEU A 50 -49.63 -37.79 -24.16
N THR A 51 -49.24 -39.04 -23.84
CA THR A 51 -49.06 -39.65 -22.51
C THR A 51 -48.16 -40.91 -22.58
N VAL A 52 -46.99 -40.86 -23.25
CA VAL A 52 -46.15 -42.07 -23.50
C VAL A 52 -44.71 -41.97 -22.96
N LEU A 53 -44.24 -40.77 -22.61
CA LEU A 53 -42.82 -40.49 -22.28
C LEU A 53 -42.41 -40.77 -20.82
N TRP A 54 -43.14 -41.65 -20.11
CA TRP A 54 -42.88 -41.97 -18.69
C TRP A 54 -42.40 -43.40 -18.43
N VAL A 55 -42.60 -44.34 -19.36
CA VAL A 55 -42.29 -45.77 -19.12
C VAL A 55 -40.91 -46.18 -19.67
N CYS A 56 -40.47 -45.61 -20.79
CA CYS A 56 -39.18 -45.97 -21.40
C CYS A 56 -37.96 -45.36 -20.70
N THR A 57 -38.12 -44.23 -19.98
CA THR A 57 -37.02 -43.54 -19.28
C THR A 57 -36.51 -44.33 -18.07
N PHE A 58 -37.37 -45.15 -17.44
CA PHE A 58 -37.06 -45.82 -16.18
C PHE A 58 -36.10 -47.02 -16.34
N HIS A 59 -36.14 -47.75 -17.47
CA HIS A 59 -35.24 -48.89 -17.69
C HIS A 59 -33.85 -48.50 -18.22
N LEU A 60 -33.72 -47.35 -18.89
CA LEU A 60 -32.41 -46.79 -19.23
C LEU A 60 -31.70 -46.21 -17.98
N LEU A 61 -32.47 -45.65 -17.03
CA LEU A 61 -31.91 -45.18 -15.75
C LEU A 61 -31.45 -46.33 -14.83
N CYS A 62 -32.15 -47.47 -14.80
CA CYS A 62 -31.74 -48.62 -13.97
C CYS A 62 -30.50 -49.35 -14.49
N SER A 63 -30.24 -49.35 -15.81
CA SER A 63 -29.05 -49.98 -16.40
C SER A 63 -27.81 -49.07 -16.38
N VAL A 64 -27.99 -47.74 -16.45
CA VAL A 64 -26.90 -46.76 -16.18
C VAL A 64 -26.52 -46.72 -14.69
N SER A 65 -27.39 -47.20 -13.79
CA SER A 65 -27.14 -47.25 -12.34
C SER A 65 -26.28 -48.44 -11.86
N PHE A 66 -25.90 -49.38 -12.74
CA PHE A 66 -24.99 -50.50 -12.42
C PHE A 66 -23.61 -50.41 -13.11
N ALA A 67 -23.35 -49.34 -13.86
CA ALA A 67 -22.05 -49.03 -14.47
C ALA A 67 -21.45 -47.70 -13.95
N ARG A 68 -21.99 -47.13 -12.87
CA ARG A 68 -21.19 -46.26 -12.00
C ARG A 68 -20.17 -47.16 -11.31
N ALA A 69 -18.90 -46.75 -11.38
CA ALA A 69 -17.78 -47.52 -10.85
C ALA A 69 -18.04 -47.97 -9.41
N GLN A 70 -17.57 -49.17 -9.07
CA GLN A 70 -17.33 -49.52 -7.67
C GLN A 70 -16.31 -48.51 -7.13
N GLU A 71 -16.77 -47.49 -6.42
CA GLU A 71 -15.91 -46.77 -5.49
C GLU A 71 -15.33 -47.82 -4.55
N LEU A 72 -14.01 -48.00 -4.59
CA LEU A 72 -13.30 -48.72 -3.54
C LEU A 72 -13.64 -48.02 -2.23
N VAL A 73 -14.45 -48.67 -1.40
CA VAL A 73 -14.84 -48.15 -0.09
C VAL A 73 -13.58 -48.16 0.78
N ARG A 74 -12.86 -47.04 0.77
CA ARG A 74 -11.65 -46.82 1.56
C ARG A 74 -11.95 -47.08 3.02
N THR A 75 -11.24 -48.01 3.64
CA THR A 75 -11.65 -48.65 4.91
C THR A 75 -11.59 -47.72 6.13
N ARG A 76 -10.94 -46.55 5.99
CA ARG A 76 -10.79 -45.53 7.04
C ARG A 76 -11.25 -44.15 6.59
N ARG A 77 -12.30 -44.08 5.77
CA ARG A 77 -13.02 -42.82 5.48
C ARG A 77 -13.40 -42.12 6.79
N PHE A 78 -13.27 -40.79 6.87
CA PHE A 78 -13.83 -40.03 7.99
C PHE A 78 -15.37 -40.11 7.98
N ASP A 79 -15.96 -40.68 9.02
CA ASP A 79 -17.40 -40.92 9.18
C ASP A 79 -17.98 -40.53 10.56
N ALA A 80 -17.15 -40.01 11.47
CA ALA A 80 -17.54 -39.67 12.84
C ALA A 80 -18.70 -38.66 12.91
N ALA A 81 -19.68 -38.93 13.77
CA ALA A 81 -20.87 -38.10 13.95
C ALA A 81 -20.71 -37.07 15.09
N SER A 82 -19.75 -37.26 15.99
CA SER A 82 -19.48 -36.36 17.11
C SER A 82 -18.00 -36.00 17.26
N ALA A 83 -17.71 -34.83 17.85
CA ALA A 83 -16.34 -34.39 18.14
C ALA A 83 -15.55 -35.37 19.02
N ARG A 84 -16.23 -36.24 19.79
CA ARG A 84 -15.60 -37.31 20.57
C ARG A 84 -15.16 -38.47 19.69
N GLU A 85 -16.06 -38.98 18.85
CA GLU A 85 -15.72 -40.03 17.86
C GLU A 85 -14.62 -39.56 16.91
N ALA A 86 -14.70 -38.30 16.46
CA ALA A 86 -13.70 -37.70 15.59
C ALA A 86 -12.30 -37.73 16.23
N ARG A 87 -12.17 -37.41 17.53
CA ARG A 87 -10.87 -37.49 18.23
C ARG A 87 -10.34 -38.92 18.36
N THR A 88 -11.20 -39.91 18.60
CA THR A 88 -10.79 -41.33 18.61
C THR A 88 -10.29 -41.74 17.23
N TRP A 89 -11.06 -41.46 16.18
CA TRP A 89 -10.72 -41.75 14.79
C TRP A 89 -9.41 -41.04 14.36
N GLN A 90 -9.18 -39.80 14.82
CA GLN A 90 -7.94 -39.06 14.55
C GLN A 90 -6.72 -39.75 15.18
N GLY A 91 -6.84 -40.27 16.40
CA GLY A 91 -5.78 -41.03 17.06
C GLY A 91 -5.39 -42.28 16.27
N GLU A 92 -6.37 -43.16 16.00
CA GLU A 92 -6.16 -44.38 15.21
C GLU A 92 -5.62 -44.10 13.80
N THR A 93 -6.10 -43.03 13.17
CA THR A 93 -5.67 -42.63 11.82
C THR A 93 -4.22 -42.15 11.82
N ARG A 94 -3.78 -41.37 12.81
CA ARG A 94 -2.36 -40.96 12.91
C ARG A 94 -1.42 -42.14 13.13
N GLU A 95 -1.79 -43.10 13.98
CA GLU A 95 -1.03 -44.34 14.13
C GLU A 95 -0.95 -45.12 12.82
N ARG A 96 -2.06 -45.20 12.06
CA ARG A 96 -2.08 -45.91 10.79
C ARG A 96 -1.30 -45.20 9.69
N LEU A 97 -1.44 -43.88 9.55
CA LEU A 97 -0.66 -43.07 8.62
C LEU A 97 0.84 -43.23 8.88
N TRP A 98 1.26 -43.22 10.15
CA TRP A 98 2.65 -43.50 10.50
C TRP A 98 3.09 -44.92 10.09
N MET A 99 2.29 -45.95 10.35
CA MET A 99 2.60 -47.33 9.92
C MET A 99 2.73 -47.46 8.39
N LEU A 100 1.94 -46.73 7.60
CA LEU A 100 2.04 -46.74 6.14
C LEU A 100 3.29 -45.98 5.64
N LEU A 101 3.63 -44.85 6.26
CA LEU A 101 4.78 -44.03 5.88
C LEU A 101 6.13 -44.68 6.26
N ALA A 102 6.20 -45.31 7.43
CA ALA A 102 7.43 -45.76 8.09
C ALA A 102 7.50 -47.28 8.35
N GLY A 103 6.55 -48.06 7.84
CA GLY A 103 6.59 -49.53 7.87
C GLY A 103 6.50 -50.20 9.25
N GLY A 104 6.26 -49.45 10.34
CA GLY A 104 6.29 -50.00 11.69
C GLY A 104 6.08 -48.99 12.82
N LYS A 105 6.60 -49.30 14.01
CA LYS A 105 6.54 -48.43 15.18
C LYS A 105 7.37 -47.16 14.98
N ARG A 106 6.97 -46.05 15.59
CA ARG A 106 7.76 -44.81 15.63
C ARG A 106 9.11 -45.10 16.30
N PRO A 107 10.25 -44.72 15.68
CA PRO A 107 11.56 -44.95 16.28
C PRO A 107 11.72 -44.10 17.54
N ALA A 108 12.66 -44.48 18.39
CA ALA A 108 13.06 -43.63 19.52
C ALA A 108 13.52 -42.27 18.98
N ILE A 109 13.06 -41.18 19.59
CA ILE A 109 13.42 -39.82 19.17
C ILE A 109 14.78 -39.49 19.80
N PRO A 110 15.88 -39.37 19.03
CA PRO A 110 17.16 -38.96 19.58
C PRO A 110 17.11 -37.49 20.01
N ALA A 111 17.96 -37.10 20.96
CA ALA A 111 18.18 -35.68 21.24
C ALA A 111 18.61 -34.96 19.94
N PRO A 112 18.11 -33.73 19.64
CA PRO A 112 18.52 -33.00 18.45
C PRO A 112 20.03 -32.70 18.44
N ASP A 113 20.79 -33.43 17.63
CA ASP A 113 22.20 -33.17 17.34
C ASP A 113 22.27 -32.40 16.01
N ALA A 114 22.53 -31.09 16.10
CA ALA A 114 22.69 -30.21 14.95
C ALA A 114 24.13 -29.68 14.89
N GLN A 115 24.79 -29.89 13.75
CA GLN A 115 26.06 -29.24 13.43
C GLN A 115 25.80 -28.04 12.52
N VAL A 116 26.23 -26.85 12.95
CA VAL A 116 26.21 -25.65 12.10
C VAL A 116 27.33 -25.76 11.07
N LEU A 117 26.96 -25.88 9.79
CA LEU A 117 27.87 -25.92 8.65
C LEU A 117 28.29 -24.51 8.22
N ARG A 118 27.32 -23.57 8.18
CA ARG A 118 27.51 -22.17 7.80
C ARG A 118 26.62 -21.27 8.63
N ARG A 119 27.10 -20.05 8.92
CA ARG A 119 26.32 -18.99 9.55
C ARG A 119 26.59 -17.67 8.83
N GLU A 120 25.52 -16.99 8.43
CA GLU A 120 25.55 -15.74 7.64
C GLU A 120 24.62 -14.70 8.27
N VAL A 121 25.00 -13.42 8.21
CA VAL A 121 24.10 -12.31 8.56
C VAL A 121 23.59 -11.69 7.27
N VAL A 122 22.30 -11.89 6.97
CA VAL A 122 21.65 -11.37 5.76
C VAL A 122 21.21 -9.93 6.02
N SER A 123 22.16 -9.00 6.03
CA SER A 123 21.93 -7.61 6.47
C SER A 123 20.80 -6.89 5.73
N ARG A 124 20.58 -7.19 4.44
CA ARG A 124 19.48 -6.62 3.63
C ARG A 124 18.10 -7.23 3.92
N GLY A 125 18.04 -8.37 4.60
CA GLY A 125 16.78 -9.01 5.04
C GLY A 125 16.53 -8.90 6.55
N GLY A 126 17.53 -8.49 7.33
CA GLY A 126 17.38 -8.31 8.78
C GLY A 126 17.41 -9.59 9.61
N TYR A 127 17.99 -10.68 9.11
CA TYR A 127 18.06 -11.97 9.79
C TYR A 127 19.44 -12.63 9.77
N VAL A 128 19.64 -13.56 10.70
CA VAL A 128 20.75 -14.52 10.71
C VAL A 128 20.27 -15.80 10.03
N LEU A 129 21.09 -16.34 9.14
CA LEU A 129 20.87 -17.62 8.48
C LEU A 129 21.88 -18.66 8.99
N GLU A 130 21.41 -19.83 9.38
CA GLU A 130 22.19 -20.99 9.77
C GLU A 130 21.89 -22.17 8.82
N GLU A 131 22.96 -22.77 8.29
CA GLU A 131 22.95 -23.98 7.48
C GLU A 131 23.38 -25.14 8.38
N LEU A 132 22.58 -26.19 8.50
CA LEU A 132 22.73 -27.23 9.52
C LEU A 132 22.75 -28.64 8.92
N SER A 133 23.58 -29.52 9.49
CA SER A 133 23.41 -30.96 9.41
C SER A 133 22.77 -31.48 10.70
N LEU A 134 21.51 -31.87 10.65
CA LEU A 134 20.70 -32.32 11.79
C LEU A 134 20.59 -33.85 11.80
N LYS A 135 20.96 -34.51 12.90
CA LYS A 135 20.76 -35.96 13.08
C LYS A 135 19.27 -36.28 13.29
N THR A 136 18.68 -37.01 12.34
CA THR A 136 17.24 -37.35 12.36
C THR A 136 17.00 -38.81 12.71
N LEU A 137 17.91 -39.74 12.37
CA LEU A 137 17.97 -41.12 12.85
C LEU A 137 19.42 -41.47 13.24
N ASP A 138 19.68 -42.67 13.75
CA ASP A 138 21.04 -43.07 14.13
C ASP A 138 22.01 -43.17 12.95
N ASP A 139 21.47 -43.49 11.77
CA ASP A 139 22.14 -43.64 10.48
C ASP A 139 21.88 -42.46 9.50
N ARG A 140 21.03 -41.48 9.86
CA ARG A 140 20.61 -40.39 8.97
C ARG A 140 20.87 -39.00 9.55
N ARG A 141 21.39 -38.09 8.71
CA ARG A 141 21.36 -36.64 8.95
C ARG A 141 20.65 -35.92 7.79
N ALA A 142 19.74 -35.02 8.13
CA ALA A 142 19.07 -34.12 7.19
C ALA A 142 19.84 -32.81 7.04
N HIS A 143 19.73 -32.19 5.86
CA HIS A 143 20.21 -30.82 5.64
C HIS A 143 19.08 -29.83 5.93
N VAL A 144 19.34 -28.83 6.78
CA VAL A 144 18.30 -27.95 7.33
C VAL A 144 18.78 -26.52 7.39
N TRP A 145 17.96 -25.60 6.89
CA TRP A 145 18.17 -24.16 7.02
C TRP A 145 17.33 -23.60 8.15
N VAL A 146 17.91 -22.74 8.98
CA VAL A 146 17.19 -22.01 10.03
C VAL A 146 17.50 -20.53 9.91
N ALA A 147 16.46 -19.72 9.75
CA ALA A 147 16.56 -18.28 9.62
C ALA A 147 15.85 -17.59 10.79
N ILE A 148 16.56 -16.65 11.42
CA ILE A 148 16.21 -16.08 12.71
C ILE A 148 16.27 -14.56 12.59
N PRO A 149 15.15 -13.84 12.81
CA PRO A 149 15.14 -12.39 12.84
C PRO A 149 16.21 -11.83 13.79
N ALA A 150 17.07 -10.94 13.27
CA ALA A 150 18.21 -10.40 14.01
C ALA A 150 17.76 -9.43 15.10
N ARG A 151 16.59 -8.79 14.92
CA ARG A 151 15.90 -7.98 15.93
C ARG A 151 14.71 -8.79 16.45
N ARG A 152 14.73 -9.12 17.74
CA ARG A 152 13.67 -9.88 18.44
C ARG A 152 13.47 -9.37 19.87
N VAL A 153 12.28 -9.55 20.41
CA VAL A 153 11.92 -9.26 21.81
C VAL A 153 11.22 -10.51 22.36
N GLY A 154 11.77 -11.11 23.40
CA GLY A 154 11.31 -12.39 23.92
C GLY A 154 11.47 -13.54 22.90
N THR A 155 10.62 -14.55 23.04
CA THR A 155 10.53 -15.70 22.12
C THR A 155 9.64 -15.38 20.92
N LEU A 156 9.98 -15.97 19.77
CA LEU A 156 9.31 -15.78 18.50
C LEU A 156 8.47 -17.02 18.12
N PRO A 157 7.35 -16.85 17.40
CA PRO A 157 6.68 -17.96 16.74
C PRO A 157 7.56 -18.51 15.61
N ALA A 158 7.44 -19.81 15.32
CA ALA A 158 8.23 -20.48 14.30
C ALA A 158 7.37 -21.15 13.22
N VAL A 159 7.83 -21.10 11.97
CA VAL A 159 7.16 -21.72 10.82
C VAL A 159 8.11 -22.70 10.14
N LEU A 160 7.68 -23.95 10.06
CA LEU A 160 8.28 -24.95 9.17
C LEU A 160 7.83 -24.67 7.74
N THR A 161 8.78 -24.42 6.85
CA THR A 161 8.54 -24.05 5.45
C THR A 161 9.14 -25.09 4.51
N ILE A 162 8.34 -25.65 3.61
CA ILE A 162 8.69 -26.86 2.84
C ILE A 162 8.57 -26.63 1.34
N HIS A 163 9.61 -27.01 0.58
CA HIS A 163 9.74 -26.71 -0.84
C HIS A 163 9.15 -27.79 -1.77
N GLY A 164 8.98 -27.44 -3.05
CA GLY A 164 8.53 -28.36 -4.11
C GLY A 164 9.66 -29.25 -4.65
N HIS A 165 9.33 -30.16 -5.57
CA HIS A 165 10.24 -31.19 -6.11
C HIS A 165 11.62 -30.68 -6.59
N GLY A 166 11.69 -29.50 -7.22
CA GLY A 166 12.93 -28.89 -7.71
C GLY A 166 13.47 -27.75 -6.83
N GLY A 167 12.99 -27.64 -5.58
CA GLY A 167 13.38 -26.59 -4.64
C GLY A 167 14.50 -27.01 -3.67
N THR A 168 14.88 -26.06 -2.82
CA THR A 168 15.71 -26.26 -1.62
C THR A 168 15.23 -25.37 -0.47
N GLY A 169 15.59 -25.71 0.75
CA GLY A 169 15.45 -24.86 1.93
C GLY A 169 16.24 -23.56 1.81
N GLU A 170 17.39 -23.53 1.10
CA GLU A 170 18.12 -22.28 0.85
C GLU A 170 17.28 -21.30 0.02
N GLN A 171 16.60 -21.80 -1.01
CA GLN A 171 15.71 -20.98 -1.83
C GLN A 171 14.54 -20.42 -1.02
N ILE A 172 13.98 -21.19 -0.07
CA ILE A 172 12.95 -20.72 0.86
C ILE A 172 13.48 -19.58 1.73
N VAL A 173 14.55 -19.82 2.50
CA VAL A 173 15.07 -18.85 3.48
C VAL A 173 15.73 -17.63 2.84
N ARG A 174 16.08 -17.68 1.54
CA ARG A 174 16.52 -16.51 0.76
C ARG A 174 15.40 -15.88 -0.08
N GLY A 175 14.23 -16.50 -0.17
CA GLY A 175 13.07 -16.00 -0.90
C GLY A 175 13.23 -16.03 -2.42
N GLN A 176 13.77 -17.11 -2.97
CA GLN A 176 14.10 -17.23 -4.39
C GLN A 176 13.00 -17.92 -5.20
N GLY A 177 12.61 -17.31 -6.32
CA GLY A 177 11.62 -17.87 -7.26
C GLY A 177 10.27 -18.11 -6.59
N LEU A 178 9.74 -19.32 -6.75
CA LEU A 178 8.44 -19.74 -6.18
C LEU A 178 8.42 -19.81 -4.65
N TYR A 179 9.58 -19.71 -4.00
CA TYR A 179 9.76 -19.91 -2.56
C TYR A 179 9.92 -18.60 -1.77
N TRP A 180 9.50 -17.48 -2.36
CA TRP A 180 9.53 -16.14 -1.77
C TRP A 180 8.92 -16.05 -0.36
N TYR A 181 7.88 -16.86 -0.10
CA TYR A 181 7.14 -16.91 1.16
C TYR A 181 8.01 -17.22 2.39
N GLY A 182 9.09 -17.99 2.23
CA GLY A 182 10.03 -18.29 3.32
C GLY A 182 10.70 -17.03 3.84
N ARG A 183 11.16 -16.16 2.94
CA ARG A 183 11.74 -14.86 3.31
C ARG A 183 10.69 -13.88 3.82
N ALA A 184 9.51 -13.84 3.22
CA ALA A 184 8.41 -13.00 3.72
C ALA A 184 8.08 -13.31 5.19
N LEU A 185 8.02 -14.61 5.56
CA LEU A 185 7.82 -15.04 6.94
C LEU A 185 8.94 -14.55 7.88
N ILE A 186 10.21 -14.60 7.46
CA ILE A 186 11.32 -14.08 8.27
C ILE A 186 11.19 -12.56 8.47
N GLU A 187 10.86 -11.82 7.41
CA GLU A 187 10.69 -10.36 7.45
C GLU A 187 9.44 -9.92 8.24
N MET A 188 8.42 -10.77 8.31
CA MET A 188 7.27 -10.64 9.23
C MET A 188 7.61 -10.97 10.70
N GLY A 189 8.84 -11.40 10.99
CA GLY A 189 9.37 -11.66 12.33
C GLY A 189 9.31 -13.11 12.80
N TYR A 190 8.90 -14.06 11.97
CA TYR A 190 8.85 -15.48 12.34
C TYR A 190 10.25 -16.12 12.27
N VAL A 191 10.55 -17.07 13.16
CA VAL A 191 11.68 -17.99 12.93
C VAL A 191 11.25 -18.97 11.84
N VAL A 192 12.07 -19.14 10.81
CA VAL A 192 11.76 -20.01 9.68
C VAL A 192 12.73 -21.18 9.63
N VAL A 193 12.21 -22.40 9.52
CA VAL A 193 12.99 -23.62 9.35
C VAL A 193 12.60 -24.33 8.07
N ALA A 194 13.60 -24.66 7.26
CA ALA A 194 13.42 -25.24 5.94
C ALA A 194 14.37 -26.44 5.74
N PRO A 195 13.92 -27.67 6.01
CA PRO A 195 14.67 -28.87 5.65
C PRO A 195 14.66 -29.08 4.13
N ASP A 196 15.76 -29.62 3.60
CA ASP A 196 15.84 -30.07 2.21
C ASP A 196 15.09 -31.42 2.06
N VAL A 197 13.86 -31.37 1.57
CA VAL A 197 12.98 -32.54 1.35
C VAL A 197 12.99 -33.06 -0.09
N GLY A 198 13.98 -32.63 -0.89
CA GLY A 198 14.11 -32.96 -2.31
C GLY A 198 14.28 -34.45 -2.60
N SER A 199 14.53 -34.79 -3.87
CA SER A 199 14.85 -36.17 -4.25
C SER A 199 16.16 -36.62 -3.64
N HIS A 200 16.10 -37.63 -2.78
CA HIS A 200 17.25 -38.32 -2.17
C HIS A 200 17.04 -39.83 -2.27
N GLU A 201 18.14 -40.60 -2.23
CA GLU A 201 18.04 -42.06 -2.11
C GLU A 201 17.49 -42.44 -0.74
N LEU A 202 16.58 -43.42 -0.70
CA LEU A 202 16.04 -43.98 0.53
C LEU A 202 17.18 -44.60 1.37
N GLN A 203 17.43 -44.02 2.54
CA GLN A 203 18.50 -44.48 3.43
C GLN A 203 17.94 -45.59 4.34
N HIS A 204 16.78 -45.35 4.96
CA HIS A 204 16.07 -46.30 5.79
C HIS A 204 15.06 -47.10 4.95
N LYS A 205 15.55 -48.13 4.24
CA LYS A 205 14.81 -48.93 3.21
C LYS A 205 13.46 -49.57 3.62
N GLN A 206 13.09 -49.55 4.90
CA GLN A 206 11.77 -49.99 5.37
C GLN A 206 10.70 -48.88 5.29
N TRP A 207 11.10 -47.65 4.97
CA TRP A 207 10.24 -46.46 4.94
C TRP A 207 9.97 -46.04 3.50
N THR A 208 8.88 -45.28 3.33
CA THR A 208 8.59 -44.57 2.08
C THR A 208 9.40 -43.27 2.00
N LEU A 209 9.58 -42.74 0.78
CA LEU A 209 10.28 -41.47 0.59
C LEU A 209 9.54 -40.30 1.27
N MET A 210 8.20 -40.35 1.28
CA MET A 210 7.39 -39.42 2.06
C MET A 210 7.60 -39.58 3.57
N GLY A 211 7.76 -40.82 4.06
CA GLY A 211 8.06 -41.10 5.47
C GLY A 211 9.37 -40.45 5.93
N GLU A 212 10.44 -40.55 5.13
CA GLU A 212 11.71 -39.86 5.44
C GLU A 212 11.56 -38.33 5.43
N ARG A 213 10.88 -37.76 4.41
CA ARG A 213 10.62 -36.31 4.31
C ARG A 213 9.83 -35.76 5.50
N VAL A 214 8.73 -36.43 5.86
CA VAL A 214 7.87 -36.05 6.99
C VAL A 214 8.64 -36.18 8.30
N TRP A 215 9.44 -37.23 8.47
CA TRP A 215 10.27 -37.39 9.67
C TRP A 215 11.33 -36.29 9.80
N ASP A 216 12.07 -35.97 8.74
CA ASP A 216 13.06 -34.90 8.78
C ASP A 216 12.41 -33.54 9.12
N CYS A 217 11.18 -33.30 8.64
CA CYS A 217 10.36 -32.14 9.03
C CYS A 217 9.98 -32.13 10.53
N LEU A 218 9.50 -33.26 11.05
CA LEU A 218 9.17 -33.40 12.49
C LEU A 218 10.41 -33.20 13.37
N ARG A 219 11.55 -33.73 12.93
CA ARG A 219 12.84 -33.58 13.63
C ARG A 219 13.39 -32.15 13.54
N ALA A 220 13.14 -31.44 12.44
CA ALA A 220 13.46 -30.02 12.32
C ALA A 220 12.63 -29.17 13.30
N LEU A 221 11.34 -29.47 13.48
CA LEU A 221 10.51 -28.85 14.53
C LEU A 221 11.05 -29.15 15.94
N ASP A 222 11.40 -30.40 16.22
CA ASP A 222 11.99 -30.80 17.52
C ASP A 222 13.29 -30.04 17.83
N TYR A 223 14.13 -29.79 16.82
CA TYR A 223 15.34 -28.96 16.97
C TYR A 223 15.00 -27.48 17.21
N VAL A 224 14.06 -26.92 16.46
CA VAL A 224 13.70 -25.50 16.58
C VAL A 224 13.06 -25.20 17.94
N GLU A 225 12.34 -26.16 18.53
CA GLU A 225 11.87 -26.09 19.91
C GLU A 225 12.98 -26.07 20.99
N THR A 226 14.20 -26.52 20.70
CA THR A 226 15.31 -26.42 21.67
C THR A 226 15.97 -25.04 21.70
N ARG A 227 15.54 -24.11 20.84
CA ARG A 227 16.15 -22.78 20.72
C ARG A 227 15.51 -21.77 21.66
N ASP A 228 16.35 -21.02 22.38
CA ASP A 228 15.93 -19.91 23.26
C ASP A 228 15.18 -18.80 22.52
N GLU A 229 15.33 -18.71 21.19
CA GLU A 229 14.61 -17.77 20.34
C GLU A 229 13.14 -18.12 20.10
N VAL A 230 12.69 -19.34 20.41
CA VAL A 230 11.44 -19.90 19.89
C VAL A 230 10.40 -20.14 20.99
N ASP A 231 9.15 -19.77 20.71
CA ASP A 231 8.01 -20.18 21.51
C ASP A 231 7.44 -21.50 21.00
N ARG A 232 7.69 -22.55 21.79
CA ARG A 232 7.27 -23.94 21.56
C ARG A 232 5.75 -24.11 21.44
N LYS A 233 4.95 -23.13 21.90
CA LYS A 233 3.48 -23.14 21.76
C LYS A 233 2.98 -22.48 20.47
N ARG A 234 3.87 -21.85 19.68
CA ARG A 234 3.51 -21.00 18.54
C ARG A 234 4.19 -21.48 17.26
N LEU A 235 3.93 -22.75 16.93
CA LEU A 235 4.47 -23.43 15.74
C LEU A 235 3.44 -23.46 14.61
N ALA A 236 3.88 -23.28 13.36
CA ALA A 236 3.08 -23.39 12.15
C ALA A 236 3.82 -24.16 11.05
N VAL A 237 3.10 -24.58 10.00
CA VAL A 237 3.69 -25.22 8.81
C VAL A 237 3.13 -24.62 7.52
N ALA A 238 3.97 -24.45 6.51
CA ALA A 238 3.59 -23.98 5.19
C ALA A 238 4.43 -24.67 4.10
N GLY A 239 3.83 -24.99 2.95
CA GLY A 239 4.60 -25.48 1.82
C GLY A 239 3.86 -25.42 0.50
N LEU A 240 4.64 -25.53 -0.59
CA LEU A 240 4.18 -25.48 -1.98
C LEU A 240 4.47 -26.81 -2.68
N SER A 241 3.51 -27.34 -3.45
CA SER A 241 3.66 -28.58 -4.25
C SER A 241 3.88 -29.81 -3.35
N LEU A 242 4.95 -30.58 -3.56
CA LEU A 242 5.50 -31.56 -2.60
C LEU A 242 5.60 -31.00 -1.17
N GLY A 243 5.88 -29.70 -1.03
CA GLY A 243 5.88 -29.03 0.27
C GLY A 243 4.49 -28.92 0.89
N GLY A 244 3.45 -28.74 0.08
CA GLY A 244 2.04 -28.79 0.51
C GLY A 244 1.62 -30.21 0.90
N GLU A 245 2.07 -31.23 0.16
CA GLU A 245 1.89 -32.65 0.53
C GLU A 245 2.56 -32.97 1.87
N THR A 246 3.80 -32.55 2.04
CA THR A 246 4.55 -32.77 3.28
C THR A 246 3.92 -31.97 4.44
N ALA A 247 3.46 -30.74 4.19
CA ALA A 247 2.77 -29.92 5.18
C ALA A 247 1.45 -30.55 5.67
N MET A 248 0.69 -31.19 4.77
CA MET A 248 -0.50 -31.99 5.12
C MET A 248 -0.14 -33.10 6.12
N TYR A 249 0.85 -33.94 5.82
CA TYR A 249 1.25 -35.04 6.69
C TYR A 249 1.83 -34.55 8.02
N VAL A 250 2.67 -33.51 8.01
CA VAL A 250 3.22 -32.90 9.24
C VAL A 250 2.11 -32.32 10.10
N ALA A 251 1.18 -31.55 9.53
CA ALA A 251 0.03 -31.00 10.28
C ALA A 251 -0.86 -32.12 10.84
N ALA A 252 -1.08 -33.22 10.11
CA ALA A 252 -1.87 -34.34 10.56
C ALA A 252 -1.23 -35.11 11.73
N LEU A 253 0.10 -35.32 11.68
CA LEU A 253 0.87 -36.14 12.63
C LEU A 253 1.46 -35.37 13.82
N ASP A 254 1.54 -34.04 13.75
CA ASP A 254 2.05 -33.18 14.82
C ASP A 254 0.98 -32.21 15.32
N GLU A 255 0.52 -32.44 16.55
CA GLU A 255 -0.50 -31.61 17.20
C GLU A 255 0.05 -30.32 17.82
N ARG A 256 1.38 -30.10 17.80
CA ARG A 256 2.00 -28.82 18.21
C ARG A 256 1.75 -27.70 17.20
N ILE A 257 1.62 -28.04 15.92
CA ILE A 257 1.29 -27.12 14.84
C ILE A 257 -0.08 -26.48 15.11
N GLN A 258 -0.12 -25.15 15.25
CA GLN A 258 -1.34 -24.39 15.51
C GLN A 258 -2.10 -24.03 14.21
N VAL A 259 -1.39 -23.95 13.08
CA VAL A 259 -1.93 -23.55 11.76
C VAL A 259 -1.08 -24.12 10.62
N ALA A 260 -1.74 -24.51 9.53
CA ALA A 260 -1.10 -25.08 8.35
C ALA A 260 -1.47 -24.36 7.03
N CYS A 261 -0.55 -24.33 6.07
CA CYS A 261 -0.81 -23.90 4.70
C CYS A 261 -0.32 -24.95 3.70
N CYS A 262 -1.23 -25.49 2.89
CA CYS A 262 -0.96 -26.49 1.86
C CYS A 262 -1.24 -25.86 0.49
N SER A 263 -0.21 -25.22 -0.06
CA SER A 263 -0.27 -24.50 -1.33
C SER A 263 0.10 -25.43 -2.49
N GLY A 264 -0.64 -25.38 -3.60
CA GLY A 264 -0.48 -26.31 -4.72
C GLY A 264 -0.69 -27.79 -4.34
N TRP A 265 -1.46 -28.08 -3.29
CA TRP A 265 -1.77 -29.44 -2.85
C TRP A 265 -3.16 -29.57 -2.21
N LEU A 266 -4.19 -29.64 -3.05
CA LEU A 266 -5.53 -30.09 -2.64
C LEU A 266 -6.13 -30.90 -3.79
N THR A 267 -6.13 -32.23 -3.64
CA THR A 267 -6.33 -33.20 -4.72
C THR A 267 -6.84 -34.52 -4.18
N THR A 268 -7.27 -35.43 -5.05
CA THR A 268 -7.65 -36.81 -4.72
C THR A 268 -6.58 -37.80 -5.19
N VAL A 269 -6.54 -39.00 -4.60
CA VAL A 269 -5.75 -40.14 -5.09
C VAL A 269 -6.04 -40.40 -6.57
N ALA A 270 -7.32 -40.37 -6.99
CA ALA A 270 -7.71 -40.60 -8.38
C ALA A 270 -7.16 -39.55 -9.37
N ASN A 271 -6.99 -38.29 -8.95
CA ASN A 271 -6.30 -37.29 -9.77
C ASN A 271 -4.78 -37.52 -9.80
N MET A 272 -4.19 -37.98 -8.70
CA MET A 272 -2.76 -38.29 -8.61
C MET A 272 -2.36 -39.54 -9.42
N GLU A 273 -3.24 -40.52 -9.58
CA GLU A 273 -3.04 -41.66 -10.50
C GLU A 273 -3.07 -41.23 -11.99
N ASN A 274 -3.51 -40.00 -12.30
CA ASN A 274 -3.63 -39.48 -13.66
C ASN A 274 -2.48 -38.51 -14.02
N GLY A 275 -1.29 -39.08 -14.22
CA GLY A 275 -0.15 -38.39 -14.86
C GLY A 275 0.77 -37.58 -13.94
N HIS A 276 0.74 -37.82 -12.62
CA HIS A 276 1.74 -37.28 -11.67
C HIS A 276 2.94 -38.24 -11.49
N CYS A 277 4.00 -37.79 -10.79
CA CYS A 277 5.10 -38.70 -10.41
C CYS A 277 4.67 -39.74 -9.37
N ASP A 278 5.33 -40.89 -9.29
CA ASP A 278 5.06 -41.91 -8.26
C ASP A 278 5.54 -41.53 -6.85
N CYS A 279 6.12 -40.33 -6.73
CA CYS A 279 6.66 -39.66 -5.55
C CYS A 279 5.70 -39.60 -4.33
N TRP A 280 4.38 -39.55 -4.57
CA TRP A 280 3.32 -39.51 -3.56
C TRP A 280 2.83 -40.91 -3.14
N GLN A 281 3.20 -41.96 -3.89
CA GLN A 281 2.63 -43.29 -3.69
C GLN A 281 3.15 -43.92 -2.39
N VAL A 282 2.25 -44.02 -1.41
CA VAL A 282 2.46 -44.74 -0.15
C VAL A 282 1.76 -46.11 -0.26
N PRO A 283 2.48 -47.25 -0.19
CA PRO A 283 1.88 -48.58 -0.29
C PRO A 283 0.79 -48.80 0.76
N GLY A 284 -0.40 -49.23 0.32
CA GLY A 284 -1.57 -49.43 1.19
C GLY A 284 -2.44 -48.19 1.42
N PHE A 285 -1.99 -46.98 1.03
CA PHE A 285 -2.72 -45.74 1.30
C PHE A 285 -4.10 -45.72 0.63
N LYS A 286 -4.19 -45.98 -0.68
CA LYS A 286 -5.45 -45.89 -1.43
C LYS A 286 -6.52 -46.94 -1.07
N GLN A 287 -6.14 -47.98 -0.32
CA GLN A 287 -7.07 -48.96 0.23
C GLN A 287 -7.76 -48.46 1.51
N GLU A 288 -7.14 -47.52 2.22
CA GLU A 288 -7.61 -47.05 3.54
C GLU A 288 -8.09 -45.59 3.51
N PHE A 289 -7.43 -44.72 2.72
CA PHE A 289 -7.58 -43.26 2.76
C PHE A 289 -7.65 -42.60 1.36
N ASP A 290 -8.19 -41.39 1.34
CA ASP A 290 -7.81 -40.33 0.39
C ASP A 290 -7.29 -39.11 1.21
N PHE A 291 -6.73 -38.11 0.55
CA PHE A 291 -6.10 -36.95 1.21
C PHE A 291 -7.07 -36.14 2.09
N ALA A 292 -8.38 -36.13 1.77
CA ALA A 292 -9.42 -35.55 2.62
C ALA A 292 -9.45 -36.15 4.05
N ASP A 293 -9.16 -37.45 4.21
CA ASP A 293 -9.11 -38.10 5.52
C ASP A 293 -7.86 -37.65 6.30
N VAL A 294 -6.71 -37.54 5.62
CA VAL A 294 -5.47 -37.02 6.24
C VAL A 294 -5.70 -35.60 6.78
N TYR A 295 -6.37 -34.75 6.00
CA TYR A 295 -6.73 -33.40 6.44
C TYR A 295 -7.75 -33.36 7.60
N ALA A 296 -8.59 -34.38 7.74
CA ALA A 296 -9.48 -34.49 8.91
C ALA A 296 -8.71 -34.68 10.23
N CYS A 297 -7.44 -35.10 10.20
CA CYS A 297 -6.55 -35.13 11.38
C CYS A 297 -6.03 -33.75 11.81
N VAL A 298 -6.23 -32.71 11.01
CA VAL A 298 -5.85 -31.33 11.35
C VAL A 298 -6.95 -30.64 12.16
N ALA A 299 -8.22 -30.93 11.87
CA ALA A 299 -9.38 -30.34 12.52
C ALA A 299 -9.33 -30.46 14.06
N PRO A 300 -9.69 -29.43 14.84
CA PRO A 300 -10.28 -28.15 14.43
C PRO A 300 -9.27 -27.02 14.12
N ARG A 301 -7.97 -27.31 14.00
CA ARG A 301 -6.94 -26.27 13.84
C ARG A 301 -7.02 -25.59 12.47
N PRO A 302 -6.75 -24.28 12.35
CA PRO A 302 -6.82 -23.60 11.07
C PRO A 302 -5.91 -24.19 9.98
N ILE A 303 -6.46 -24.34 8.78
CA ILE A 303 -5.73 -24.77 7.59
C ILE A 303 -6.16 -23.97 6.37
N VAL A 304 -5.17 -23.55 5.58
CA VAL A 304 -5.36 -22.83 4.31
C VAL A 304 -4.87 -23.69 3.16
N PHE A 305 -5.68 -23.72 2.09
CA PHE A 305 -5.35 -24.33 0.81
C PHE A 305 -5.27 -23.24 -0.24
N GLU A 306 -4.28 -23.32 -1.12
CA GLU A 306 -4.10 -22.35 -2.21
C GLU A 306 -3.96 -23.12 -3.52
N ILE A 307 -4.79 -22.80 -4.51
CA ILE A 307 -4.82 -23.47 -5.80
C ILE A 307 -4.94 -22.46 -6.93
N GLY A 308 -4.02 -22.53 -7.90
CA GLY A 308 -3.98 -21.64 -9.04
C GLY A 308 -5.06 -21.97 -10.07
N GLN A 309 -5.79 -20.96 -10.55
CA GLN A 309 -6.80 -21.12 -11.61
C GLN A 309 -6.22 -21.63 -12.94
N ARG A 310 -4.89 -21.53 -13.13
CA ARG A 310 -4.19 -22.02 -14.34
C ARG A 310 -3.69 -23.46 -14.21
N GLU A 311 -3.88 -24.11 -13.06
CA GLU A 311 -3.60 -25.54 -12.87
C GLU A 311 -4.53 -26.40 -13.75
N ARG A 312 -3.99 -27.51 -14.30
CA ARG A 312 -4.69 -28.38 -15.26
C ARG A 312 -4.39 -29.84 -14.95
N ALA A 313 -5.25 -30.74 -15.42
CA ALA A 313 -5.00 -32.18 -15.46
C ALA A 313 -4.84 -32.66 -16.92
N PRO A 314 -4.14 -33.77 -17.17
CA PRO A 314 -3.39 -34.61 -16.21
C PRO A 314 -2.12 -33.93 -15.68
N GLY A 315 -1.58 -34.43 -14.56
CA GLY A 315 -0.27 -33.99 -14.02
C GLY A 315 -0.21 -32.66 -13.27
N GLY A 316 -1.34 -32.06 -12.90
CA GLY A 316 -1.42 -30.87 -12.03
C GLY A 316 -2.60 -30.92 -11.06
N PHE A 317 -2.90 -29.79 -10.41
CA PHE A 317 -3.87 -29.70 -9.30
C PHE A 317 -5.10 -28.85 -9.69
N PRO A 318 -6.00 -29.34 -10.56
CA PRO A 318 -7.12 -28.56 -11.07
C PRO A 318 -8.11 -28.17 -9.96
N VAL A 319 -8.64 -26.95 -10.05
CA VAL A 319 -9.60 -26.35 -9.10
C VAL A 319 -10.79 -27.25 -8.76
N GLU A 320 -11.31 -28.04 -9.71
CA GLU A 320 -12.45 -28.92 -9.46
C GLU A 320 -12.11 -30.14 -8.57
N ALA A 321 -10.87 -30.66 -8.65
CA ALA A 321 -10.40 -31.68 -7.71
C ALA A 321 -10.26 -31.06 -6.30
N ALA A 322 -9.71 -29.85 -6.22
CA ALA A 322 -9.56 -29.11 -4.97
C ALA A 322 -10.90 -28.84 -4.27
N LYS A 323 -11.91 -28.34 -5.01
CA LYS A 323 -13.28 -28.15 -4.48
C LYS A 323 -13.88 -29.45 -3.94
N THR A 324 -13.80 -30.54 -4.70
CA THR A 324 -14.31 -31.86 -4.30
C THR A 324 -13.72 -32.31 -2.96
N VAL A 325 -12.41 -32.17 -2.80
CA VAL A 325 -11.70 -32.54 -1.55
C VAL A 325 -12.07 -31.59 -0.41
N PHE A 326 -12.23 -30.30 -0.70
CA PHE A 326 -12.62 -29.28 0.29
C PHE A 326 -14.04 -29.50 0.83
N GLU A 327 -14.99 -29.88 -0.02
CA GLU A 327 -16.36 -30.24 0.41
C GLU A 327 -16.35 -31.47 1.33
N ASP A 328 -15.58 -32.50 0.95
CA ASP A 328 -15.42 -33.74 1.73
C ASP A 328 -14.80 -33.44 3.11
N LEU A 329 -13.73 -32.62 3.13
CA LEU A 329 -13.03 -32.16 4.34
C LEU A 329 -13.90 -31.26 5.23
N SER A 330 -14.70 -30.37 4.64
CA SER A 330 -15.56 -29.43 5.37
C SER A 330 -16.62 -30.13 6.24
N ARG A 331 -16.87 -31.43 6.02
CA ARG A 331 -17.68 -32.24 6.94
C ARG A 331 -16.96 -32.50 8.26
N SER A 332 -15.67 -32.85 8.26
CA SER A 332 -14.93 -33.13 9.50
C SER A 332 -14.76 -31.88 10.37
N TYR A 333 -14.48 -30.72 9.77
CA TYR A 333 -14.43 -29.45 10.49
C TYR A 333 -15.79 -29.05 11.10
N ARG A 334 -16.91 -29.36 10.42
CA ARG A 334 -18.26 -29.13 10.97
C ARG A 334 -18.58 -29.97 12.20
N VAL A 335 -18.06 -31.20 12.30
CA VAL A 335 -18.22 -32.06 13.50
C VAL A 335 -17.62 -31.43 14.75
N PHE A 336 -16.61 -30.57 14.60
CA PHE A 336 -16.02 -29.78 15.68
C PHE A 336 -16.61 -28.37 15.86
N GLY A 337 -17.62 -27.99 15.07
CA GLY A 337 -18.14 -26.60 15.02
C GLY A 337 -17.13 -25.60 14.44
N ALA A 338 -16.13 -26.08 13.71
CA ALA A 338 -14.95 -25.31 13.29
C ALA A 338 -14.87 -25.11 11.76
N ALA A 339 -16.00 -25.11 11.04
CA ALA A 339 -16.04 -25.01 9.57
C ALA A 339 -15.18 -23.84 9.04
N GLU A 340 -15.30 -22.68 9.68
CA GLU A 340 -14.54 -21.46 9.36
C GLU A 340 -13.02 -21.55 9.57
N GLN A 341 -12.48 -22.66 10.10
CA GLN A 341 -11.04 -22.86 10.28
C GLN A 341 -10.38 -23.48 9.04
N ALA A 342 -11.12 -24.13 8.16
CA ALA A 342 -10.63 -24.54 6.84
C ALA A 342 -10.90 -23.42 5.81
N THR A 343 -9.95 -23.11 4.93
CA THR A 343 -10.14 -22.09 3.88
C THR A 343 -9.51 -22.54 2.57
N LEU A 344 -10.29 -22.52 1.48
CA LEU A 344 -9.80 -22.73 0.12
C LEU A 344 -9.70 -21.39 -0.62
N MET A 345 -8.48 -20.99 -0.93
CA MET A 345 -8.14 -19.84 -1.77
C MET A 345 -7.89 -20.30 -3.22
N ILE A 346 -8.60 -19.69 -4.17
CA ILE A 346 -8.42 -19.92 -5.60
C ILE A 346 -7.89 -18.63 -6.22
N HIS A 347 -6.61 -18.60 -6.59
CA HIS A 347 -5.89 -17.40 -7.06
C HIS A 347 -5.65 -17.45 -8.58
N PRO A 348 -5.48 -16.31 -9.28
CA PRO A 348 -5.54 -16.24 -10.75
C PRO A 348 -4.30 -16.81 -11.48
N ASP A 349 -3.30 -17.28 -10.75
CA ASP A 349 -2.00 -17.73 -11.27
C ASP A 349 -1.92 -19.25 -11.48
N GLY A 350 -0.71 -19.74 -11.76
CA GLY A 350 -0.38 -21.16 -11.84
C GLY A 350 0.05 -21.74 -10.50
N HIS A 351 0.97 -22.71 -10.57
CA HIS A 351 1.47 -23.46 -9.42
C HIS A 351 2.46 -22.63 -8.58
N VAL A 352 1.95 -21.68 -7.79
CA VAL A 352 2.71 -20.71 -6.99
C VAL A 352 2.12 -20.57 -5.58
N PHE A 353 2.91 -20.09 -4.62
CA PHE A 353 2.43 -19.71 -3.28
C PHE A 353 1.85 -18.29 -3.31
N ASP A 354 0.67 -18.10 -2.73
CA ASP A 354 -0.10 -16.84 -2.73
C ASP A 354 -0.03 -16.13 -1.37
N GLY A 355 -0.32 -16.83 -0.29
CA GLY A 355 -0.23 -16.36 1.09
C GLY A 355 -1.39 -15.48 1.58
N THR A 356 -2.25 -14.94 0.70
CA THR A 356 -3.25 -13.91 1.05
C THR A 356 -4.18 -14.34 2.19
N GLN A 357 -4.65 -15.59 2.16
CA GLN A 357 -5.49 -16.17 3.21
C GLN A 357 -4.68 -16.79 4.35
N PHE A 358 -3.40 -17.13 4.13
CA PHE A 358 -2.54 -17.70 5.16
C PHE A 358 -2.05 -16.66 6.16
N TRP A 359 -1.62 -15.46 5.73
CA TRP A 359 -1.07 -14.45 6.65
C TRP A 359 -2.01 -14.05 7.81
N PRO A 360 -3.33 -13.83 7.60
CA PRO A 360 -4.25 -13.55 8.69
C PRO A 360 -4.43 -14.76 9.63
N ARG A 361 -4.50 -15.98 9.10
CA ARG A 361 -4.65 -17.21 9.89
C ARG A 361 -3.39 -17.51 10.72
N LEU A 362 -2.22 -17.30 10.15
CA LEU A 362 -0.94 -17.37 10.84
C LEU A 362 -0.91 -16.40 12.03
N ARG A 363 -1.18 -15.10 11.79
CA ARG A 363 -1.23 -14.09 12.85
C ARG A 363 -2.27 -14.41 13.94
N GLY A 364 -3.43 -14.96 13.56
CA GLY A 364 -4.47 -15.35 14.52
C GLY A 364 -4.11 -16.54 15.39
N ALA A 365 -3.39 -17.54 14.85
CA ALA A 365 -3.09 -18.79 15.55
C ALA A 365 -1.76 -18.79 16.33
N VAL A 366 -0.71 -18.16 15.78
CA VAL A 366 0.63 -18.09 16.40
C VAL A 366 1.06 -16.66 16.78
N GLY A 367 0.13 -15.70 16.71
CA GLY A 367 0.38 -14.30 16.99
C GLY A 367 1.13 -13.57 15.87
N THR A 368 1.14 -12.24 15.94
CA THR A 368 2.08 -11.39 15.20
C THR A 368 3.48 -11.53 15.78
N ALA A 369 4.48 -11.64 14.91
CA ALA A 369 5.89 -11.70 15.31
C ALA A 369 6.62 -10.34 15.21
N HIS A 370 5.95 -9.30 14.70
CA HIS A 370 6.51 -7.94 14.64
C HIS A 370 6.69 -7.33 16.04
N PRO A 371 7.84 -6.70 16.33
CA PRO A 371 8.14 -6.07 17.61
C PRO A 371 7.53 -4.66 17.78
N TRP A 372 6.37 -4.41 17.17
CA TRP A 372 5.71 -3.09 17.12
C TRP A 372 4.24 -3.20 17.54
N PRO A 373 3.76 -2.39 18.51
CA PRO A 373 2.41 -2.50 19.03
C PRO A 373 1.34 -1.94 18.07
N SER A 374 0.10 -2.42 18.25
CA SER A 374 -1.09 -1.94 17.54
C SER A 374 -1.36 -0.45 17.84
N PRO A 375 -1.69 0.40 16.85
CA PRO A 375 -1.86 1.84 17.02
C PRO A 375 -3.28 2.23 17.46
N THR A 376 -3.81 1.60 18.51
CA THR A 376 -5.03 2.06 19.20
C THR A 376 -4.60 2.73 20.50
N GLY A 377 -4.67 4.06 20.53
CA GLY A 377 -4.10 4.86 21.62
C GLY A 377 -4.74 4.57 22.97
N ASP A 378 -3.94 4.06 23.91
CA ASP A 378 -3.65 4.71 25.19
C ASP A 378 -2.44 4.02 25.86
N ALA A 379 -1.65 4.80 26.61
CA ALA A 379 -0.45 4.43 27.38
C ALA A 379 0.87 4.10 26.62
N ASN A 380 1.87 4.95 26.87
CA ASN A 380 3.32 4.67 26.95
C ASN A 380 3.97 3.78 25.87
N ILE A 381 4.55 4.43 24.86
CA ILE A 381 5.58 3.83 23.99
C ILE A 381 6.82 3.49 24.84
N ALA A 382 7.12 2.19 24.97
CA ALA A 382 8.49 1.77 25.26
C ALA A 382 9.34 2.00 24.00
N PRO A 383 10.52 2.63 24.10
CA PRO A 383 11.29 3.04 22.91
C PRO A 383 11.71 1.83 22.09
N SER A 384 11.62 1.98 20.77
CA SER A 384 12.19 1.01 19.84
C SER A 384 13.72 0.97 20.01
N LYS A 385 14.37 -0.11 19.53
CA LYS A 385 15.84 -0.08 19.42
C LYS A 385 16.19 1.08 18.47
N PRO A 386 16.90 2.12 18.96
CA PRO A 386 17.06 3.35 18.21
C PRO A 386 17.83 3.06 16.93
N VAL A 387 17.38 3.66 15.82
CA VAL A 387 18.01 3.53 14.50
C VAL A 387 19.49 3.88 14.60
N ASP A 388 20.35 3.03 14.02
CA ASP A 388 21.79 3.23 14.07
C ASP A 388 22.24 4.36 13.15
N THR A 389 23.44 4.86 13.42
CA THR A 389 24.04 6.01 12.72
C THR A 389 24.12 5.80 11.20
N THR A 390 24.28 4.55 10.74
CA THR A 390 24.41 4.23 9.31
C THR A 390 23.09 4.48 8.57
N GLU A 391 21.98 4.02 9.14
CA GLU A 391 20.65 4.28 8.59
C GLU A 391 20.26 5.76 8.73
N LEU A 392 20.62 6.44 9.83
CA LEU A 392 20.45 7.91 9.93
C LEU A 392 21.19 8.66 8.81
N LEU A 393 22.41 8.24 8.46
CA LEU A 393 23.17 8.82 7.35
C LEU A 393 22.62 8.43 5.96
N ARG A 394 22.09 7.21 5.79
CA ARG A 394 21.37 6.80 4.56
C ARG A 394 20.17 7.72 4.31
N ARG A 395 19.32 7.92 5.33
CA ARG A 395 18.21 8.87 5.31
C ARG A 395 18.68 10.28 5.02
N GLY A 396 19.80 10.68 5.62
CA GLY A 396 20.42 11.97 5.38
C GLY A 396 20.89 12.18 3.95
N GLU A 397 21.38 11.15 3.26
CA GLU A 397 21.73 11.24 1.83
C GLU A 397 20.49 11.34 0.93
N ILE A 398 19.41 10.62 1.24
CA ILE A 398 18.13 10.75 0.50
C ILE A 398 17.55 12.16 0.69
N GLY A 399 17.50 12.63 1.94
CA GLY A 399 17.04 13.98 2.28
C GLY A 399 17.92 15.08 1.67
N ARG A 400 19.24 14.91 1.63
CA ARG A 400 20.18 15.82 0.96
C ARG A 400 19.87 15.95 -0.52
N ARG A 401 19.69 14.82 -1.23
CA ARG A 401 19.30 14.82 -2.66
C ARG A 401 17.98 15.55 -2.88
N ALA A 402 16.97 15.29 -2.07
CA ALA A 402 15.68 15.94 -2.22
C ALA A 402 15.77 17.47 -1.99
N ARG A 403 16.50 17.92 -0.96
CA ARG A 403 16.77 19.35 -0.72
C ARG A 403 17.57 20.00 -1.86
N ALA A 404 18.58 19.31 -2.39
CA ALA A 404 19.33 19.76 -3.56
C ALA A 404 18.44 19.94 -4.80
N ARG A 405 17.49 19.02 -5.02
CA ARG A 405 16.49 19.11 -6.09
C ARG A 405 15.55 20.31 -5.89
N ALA A 406 15.05 20.55 -4.69
CA ALA A 406 14.24 21.74 -4.39
C ALA A 406 15.01 23.05 -4.67
N LEU A 407 16.25 23.17 -4.18
CA LEU A 407 17.10 24.36 -4.43
C LEU A 407 17.44 24.51 -5.93
N GLY A 408 17.62 23.40 -6.65
CA GLY A 408 17.80 23.41 -8.10
C GLY A 408 16.61 24.03 -8.84
N VAL A 409 15.37 23.72 -8.45
CA VAL A 409 14.17 24.38 -9.03
C VAL A 409 14.22 25.87 -8.75
N PHE A 410 14.56 26.25 -7.51
CA PHE A 410 14.66 27.64 -7.12
C PHE A 410 15.64 28.41 -7.99
N ASP A 411 16.88 27.94 -8.14
CA ASP A 411 17.90 28.64 -8.93
C ASP A 411 17.59 28.63 -10.44
N GLY A 412 17.03 27.52 -10.95
CA GLY A 412 16.59 27.40 -12.35
C GLY A 412 15.48 28.39 -12.70
N TRP A 413 14.44 28.49 -11.87
CA TRP A 413 13.34 29.44 -12.06
C TRP A 413 13.70 30.89 -11.70
N TRP A 414 14.66 31.11 -10.79
CA TRP A 414 15.16 32.46 -10.50
C TRP A 414 15.73 33.14 -11.75
N ALA A 415 16.32 32.36 -12.67
CA ALA A 415 16.84 32.86 -13.95
C ALA A 415 15.75 33.18 -15.00
N THR A 416 14.51 32.71 -14.84
CA THR A 416 13.40 32.91 -15.81
C THR A 416 12.51 34.11 -15.48
N ARG A 417 12.61 34.60 -14.24
CA ARG A 417 11.92 35.78 -13.71
C ARG A 417 12.20 37.03 -14.55
N ASP A 418 11.18 37.78 -14.92
CA ASP A 418 11.35 39.11 -15.56
C ASP A 418 11.96 40.12 -14.58
N GLU A 419 13.02 40.81 -14.99
CA GLU A 419 13.77 41.73 -14.12
C GLU A 419 12.99 43.00 -13.75
N THR A 420 12.02 43.43 -14.56
CA THR A 420 11.26 44.67 -14.29
C THR A 420 10.14 44.44 -13.28
N THR A 421 9.31 43.43 -13.54
CA THR A 421 8.14 43.08 -12.73
C THR A 421 8.52 42.21 -11.53
N GLY A 422 9.59 41.41 -11.64
CA GLY A 422 9.92 40.36 -10.68
C GLY A 422 9.01 39.15 -10.75
N LEU A 423 8.10 39.07 -11.74
CA LEU A 423 7.18 37.94 -11.90
C LEU A 423 7.83 36.79 -12.68
N PHE A 424 7.40 35.57 -12.38
CA PHE A 424 7.82 34.35 -13.07
C PHE A 424 6.84 34.03 -14.21
N PRO A 425 7.28 33.41 -15.31
CA PRO A 425 6.37 33.01 -16.38
C PRO A 425 5.53 31.78 -15.98
N ARG A 426 4.39 31.51 -16.63
CA ARG A 426 3.55 30.32 -16.37
C ARG A 426 4.23 29.06 -16.93
N ARG A 427 4.88 29.22 -18.08
CA ARG A 427 5.73 28.23 -18.74
C ARG A 427 6.92 28.96 -19.36
N LEU A 428 8.03 28.28 -19.61
CA LEU A 428 9.19 28.89 -20.28
C LEU A 428 8.86 29.50 -21.66
N ASP A 429 7.82 28.98 -22.33
CA ASP A 429 7.28 29.46 -23.62
C ASP A 429 5.99 30.31 -23.47
N GLN A 430 5.48 30.52 -22.25
CA GLN A 430 4.27 31.29 -21.95
C GLN A 430 4.56 32.31 -20.83
N PRO A 431 5.07 33.52 -21.18
CA PRO A 431 5.46 34.55 -20.21
C PRO A 431 4.26 35.35 -19.67
N VAL A 432 3.30 34.62 -19.11
CA VAL A 432 2.09 35.12 -18.46
C VAL A 432 2.18 34.84 -16.96
N TRP A 433 1.67 35.75 -16.14
CA TRP A 433 1.33 35.50 -14.75
C TRP A 433 -0.14 35.09 -14.66
N ALA A 434 -0.41 33.91 -14.12
CA ALA A 434 -1.74 33.32 -14.00
C ALA A 434 -1.92 32.91 -12.52
N PRO A 435 -2.79 33.59 -11.74
CA PRO A 435 -2.75 33.46 -10.28
C PRO A 435 -3.09 32.05 -9.75
N GLN A 436 -3.96 31.31 -10.43
CA GLN A 436 -4.22 29.91 -10.10
C GLN A 436 -3.04 28.97 -10.36
N ASP A 437 -2.09 29.38 -11.20
CA ASP A 437 -0.98 28.55 -11.63
C ASP A 437 0.31 28.99 -10.93
N ASN A 438 1.02 29.99 -11.45
CA ASN A 438 2.35 30.35 -10.94
C ASN A 438 2.36 31.24 -9.69
N ALA A 439 1.21 31.81 -9.30
CA ALA A 439 1.08 32.39 -7.96
C ALA A 439 0.74 31.34 -6.89
N ALA A 440 0.01 30.27 -7.26
CA ALA A 440 -0.36 29.18 -6.36
C ALA A 440 0.75 28.13 -6.21
N ASP A 441 1.29 27.63 -7.32
CA ASP A 441 2.12 26.42 -7.37
C ASP A 441 3.61 26.66 -7.62
N MET A 442 4.02 27.90 -7.90
CA MET A 442 5.44 28.23 -8.14
C MET A 442 5.99 29.16 -7.07
N LEU A 443 5.53 30.43 -7.04
CA LEU A 443 6.04 31.44 -6.11
C LEU A 443 6.05 30.98 -4.63
N PRO A 444 5.01 30.31 -4.10
CA PRO A 444 4.95 29.90 -2.69
C PRO A 444 6.00 28.84 -2.35
N PHE A 445 6.30 27.92 -3.27
CA PHE A 445 7.29 26.87 -3.04
C PHE A 445 8.72 27.36 -3.28
N LEU A 446 8.91 28.47 -4.03
CA LEU A 446 10.14 29.26 -3.96
C LEU A 446 10.34 29.90 -2.58
N PHE A 447 9.29 30.46 -1.96
CA PHE A 447 9.35 30.97 -0.57
C PHE A 447 9.68 29.86 0.43
N LEU A 448 9.04 28.69 0.34
CA LEU A 448 9.32 27.57 1.25
C LEU A 448 10.73 26.98 1.03
N THR A 449 11.22 26.95 -0.22
CA THR A 449 12.59 26.52 -0.53
C THR A 449 13.61 27.48 0.07
N ALA A 450 13.42 28.79 -0.11
CA ALA A 450 14.25 29.80 0.53
C ALA A 450 14.18 29.69 2.06
N HIS A 451 12.99 29.56 2.64
CA HIS A 451 12.82 29.42 4.10
C HIS A 451 13.64 28.28 4.71
N TYR A 452 13.64 27.10 4.08
CA TYR A 452 14.34 25.93 4.62
C TYR A 452 15.82 25.84 4.23
N LEU A 453 16.21 26.31 3.05
CA LEU A 453 17.53 26.00 2.46
C LEU A 453 18.42 27.23 2.22
N ALA A 454 17.81 28.38 1.91
CA ALA A 454 18.51 29.62 1.52
C ALA A 454 17.82 30.87 2.14
N PRO A 455 17.73 30.98 3.47
CA PRO A 455 16.90 31.97 4.15
C PRO A 455 17.33 33.42 3.88
N GLU A 456 18.59 33.65 3.48
CA GLU A 456 19.08 34.93 2.99
C GLU A 456 18.37 35.40 1.70
N ARG A 457 17.89 34.47 0.86
CA ARG A 457 17.16 34.76 -0.39
C ARG A 457 15.71 35.19 -0.16
N LEU A 458 15.13 34.97 1.04
CA LEU A 458 13.74 35.37 1.36
C LEU A 458 13.49 36.87 1.12
N ALA A 459 14.49 37.71 1.41
CA ALA A 459 14.39 39.16 1.21
C ALA A 459 14.27 39.56 -0.28
N GLU A 460 14.70 38.69 -1.21
CA GLU A 460 14.57 38.90 -2.65
C GLU A 460 13.16 38.56 -3.17
N LEU A 461 12.48 37.62 -2.51
CA LEU A 461 11.12 37.19 -2.84
C LEU A 461 10.04 38.13 -2.29
N THR A 462 10.18 38.64 -1.06
CA THR A 462 9.15 39.46 -0.40
C THR A 462 8.60 40.62 -1.27
N PRO A 463 9.43 41.39 -2.00
CA PRO A 463 8.94 42.45 -2.88
C PRO A 463 8.10 41.95 -4.07
N ILE A 464 8.21 40.68 -4.47
CA ILE A 464 7.46 40.10 -5.58
C ILE A 464 5.98 40.00 -5.21
N LEU A 465 5.65 39.65 -3.95
CA LEU A 465 4.26 39.56 -3.47
C LEU A 465 3.54 40.92 -3.54
N GLU A 466 4.24 42.03 -3.31
CA GLU A 466 3.67 43.37 -3.50
C GLU A 466 3.54 43.77 -4.97
N ARG A 467 4.47 43.31 -5.83
CA ARG A 467 4.45 43.63 -7.26
C ARG A 467 3.37 42.85 -7.99
N GLU A 468 3.15 41.59 -7.61
CA GLU A 468 1.99 40.77 -7.99
C GLU A 468 0.71 41.60 -7.83
N GLN A 469 0.34 41.95 -6.60
CA GLN A 469 -0.81 42.79 -6.28
C GLN A 469 -0.92 44.06 -7.12
N LYS A 470 0.19 44.80 -7.29
CA LYS A 470 0.21 46.07 -8.05
C LYS A 470 -0.03 45.89 -9.56
N LEU A 471 0.23 44.70 -10.11
CA LEU A 471 0.16 44.41 -11.54
C LEU A 471 -1.08 43.58 -11.91
N THR A 472 -1.51 42.67 -11.03
CA THR A 472 -2.53 41.64 -11.32
C THR A 472 -3.92 41.99 -10.78
N ASN A 473 -4.03 42.83 -9.74
CA ASN A 473 -5.32 43.18 -9.14
C ASN A 473 -6.22 43.87 -10.17
N ARG A 474 -7.40 43.30 -10.41
CA ARG A 474 -8.33 43.69 -11.48
C ARG A 474 -9.71 44.06 -10.97
N MET A 475 -10.24 43.32 -9.99
CA MET A 475 -11.54 43.57 -9.36
C MET A 475 -11.34 43.75 -7.85
N GLY A 476 -10.98 44.96 -7.45
CA GLY A 476 -10.47 45.20 -6.10
C GLY A 476 -9.21 44.34 -5.87
N PRO A 477 -9.11 43.59 -4.74
CA PRO A 477 -8.02 42.66 -4.51
C PRO A 477 -7.96 41.43 -5.43
N LEU A 478 -9.01 41.10 -6.20
CA LEU A 478 -9.02 39.87 -7.01
C LEU A 478 -8.08 39.99 -8.23
N PRO A 479 -7.16 39.04 -8.45
CA PRO A 479 -6.17 39.10 -9.51
C PRO A 479 -6.67 38.46 -10.83
N ASP A 480 -6.15 38.94 -11.95
CA ASP A 480 -6.42 38.41 -13.29
C ASP A 480 -5.10 38.14 -14.07
N TRP A 481 -5.20 37.40 -15.17
CA TRP A 481 -4.05 36.98 -15.97
C TRP A 481 -3.33 38.19 -16.57
N TYR A 482 -2.01 38.23 -16.39
CA TYR A 482 -1.16 39.36 -16.76
C TYR A 482 -0.05 38.94 -17.73
N ASP A 483 -0.01 39.53 -18.92
CA ASP A 483 1.04 39.35 -19.92
C ASP A 483 2.28 40.15 -19.47
N ILE A 484 3.34 39.44 -19.06
CA ILE A 484 4.51 40.07 -18.42
C ILE A 484 5.28 40.96 -19.42
N PRO A 485 5.62 40.50 -20.65
CA PRO A 485 6.26 41.36 -21.65
C PRO A 485 5.39 42.51 -22.14
N ALA A 486 4.10 42.27 -22.42
CA ALA A 486 3.21 43.31 -22.94
C ALA A 486 2.66 44.26 -21.85
N ARG A 487 2.92 43.95 -20.57
CA ARG A 487 2.58 44.75 -19.39
C ARG A 487 1.10 45.14 -19.31
N ARG A 488 0.23 44.16 -19.59
CA ARG A 488 -1.23 44.33 -19.64
C ARG A 488 -1.93 43.03 -19.25
N PHE A 489 -3.22 43.14 -18.90
CA PHE A 489 -4.06 41.96 -18.75
C PHE A 489 -4.18 41.18 -20.06
N VAL A 490 -4.15 39.85 -19.98
CA VAL A 490 -4.35 38.94 -21.12
C VAL A 490 -5.77 39.08 -21.67
N TYR A 491 -6.74 39.22 -20.76
CA TYR A 491 -8.15 39.43 -21.08
C TYR A 491 -8.49 40.92 -21.06
N GLU A 492 -9.16 41.39 -22.11
CA GLU A 492 -9.57 42.80 -22.23
C GLU A 492 -10.58 43.19 -21.14
N GLN A 493 -11.56 42.33 -20.90
CA GLN A 493 -12.62 42.53 -19.91
C GLN A 493 -12.41 41.65 -18.67
N PRO A 494 -12.63 42.19 -17.45
CA PRO A 494 -12.63 41.38 -16.23
C PRO A 494 -13.78 40.38 -16.26
N ASP A 495 -13.54 39.19 -15.72
CA ASP A 495 -14.56 38.16 -15.52
C ASP A 495 -14.56 37.74 -14.05
N VAL A 496 -15.74 37.75 -13.42
CA VAL A 496 -15.87 37.50 -11.98
C VAL A 496 -15.63 36.03 -11.61
N HIS A 497 -16.01 35.09 -12.46
CA HIS A 497 -15.83 33.66 -12.20
C HIS A 497 -14.35 33.29 -12.31
N ARG A 498 -13.67 33.76 -13.36
CA ARG A 498 -12.21 33.63 -13.49
C ARG A 498 -11.47 34.29 -12.32
N ALA A 499 -11.84 35.51 -11.94
CA ALA A 499 -11.19 36.23 -10.85
C ALA A 499 -11.39 35.56 -9.48
N ILE A 500 -12.54 34.90 -9.25
CA ILE A 500 -12.80 34.08 -8.06
C ILE A 500 -11.98 32.78 -8.09
N PHE A 501 -11.96 32.05 -9.21
CA PHE A 501 -11.16 30.84 -9.36
C PHE A 501 -9.66 31.10 -9.14
N ASN A 502 -9.12 32.12 -9.83
CA ASN A 502 -7.75 32.63 -9.64
C ASN A 502 -7.41 32.90 -8.17
N ALA A 503 -8.36 33.39 -7.38
CA ALA A 503 -8.17 33.72 -5.97
C ALA A 503 -8.32 32.51 -5.04
N ALA A 504 -9.24 31.59 -5.35
CA ALA A 504 -9.49 30.38 -4.59
C ALA A 504 -8.27 29.45 -4.58
N GLU A 505 -7.73 29.15 -5.77
CA GLU A 505 -6.54 28.33 -5.97
C GLU A 505 -5.30 28.97 -5.30
N TYR A 506 -5.07 30.28 -5.55
CA TYR A 506 -3.95 30.99 -4.94
C TYR A 506 -4.03 30.99 -3.40
N CYS A 507 -5.23 31.03 -2.81
CA CYS A 507 -5.38 30.84 -1.37
C CYS A 507 -5.08 29.39 -0.95
N LYS A 508 -5.65 28.40 -1.64
CA LYS A 508 -5.64 26.98 -1.26
C LYS A 508 -4.27 26.31 -1.41
N ASP A 509 -3.60 26.44 -2.56
CA ASP A 509 -2.27 25.82 -2.79
C ASP A 509 -1.12 26.72 -2.39
N GLY A 510 -1.30 28.05 -2.53
CA GLY A 510 -0.20 28.98 -2.30
C GLY A 510 -0.12 29.52 -0.88
N LEU A 511 -1.11 30.34 -0.49
CA LEU A 511 -1.02 31.16 0.72
C LEU A 511 -1.28 30.36 2.01
N LEU A 512 -2.06 29.27 1.96
CA LEU A 512 -2.24 28.34 3.08
C LEU A 512 -0.94 27.67 3.53
N PRO A 513 -0.18 26.92 2.71
CA PRO A 513 1.06 26.28 3.18
C PRO A 513 2.14 27.29 3.57
N MET A 514 2.20 28.48 2.96
CA MET A 514 3.05 29.57 3.46
C MET A 514 2.66 29.98 4.89
N THR A 515 1.36 30.16 5.16
CA THR A 515 0.85 30.47 6.51
C THR A 515 1.14 29.35 7.50
N GLU A 516 0.97 28.09 7.08
CA GLU A 516 1.22 26.92 7.92
C GLU A 516 2.71 26.77 8.29
N VAL A 517 3.61 26.88 7.32
CA VAL A 517 5.06 26.68 7.55
C VAL A 517 5.70 27.90 8.19
N MET A 518 5.49 29.09 7.63
CA MET A 518 6.21 30.33 8.00
C MET A 518 5.47 31.16 9.05
N GLY A 519 4.25 30.79 9.43
CA GLY A 519 3.41 31.53 10.37
C GLY A 519 2.69 32.74 9.76
N PRO A 520 2.05 33.58 10.58
CA PRO A 520 1.41 34.81 10.13
C PRO A 520 2.41 35.78 9.45
N GLY A 521 2.02 36.33 8.30
CA GLY A 521 2.85 37.26 7.52
C GLY A 521 2.09 37.93 6.38
N PRO A 522 2.79 38.60 5.44
CA PRO A 522 2.18 39.28 4.29
C PRO A 522 1.27 38.38 3.44
N TRP A 523 1.59 37.08 3.33
CA TRP A 523 0.78 36.08 2.65
C TRP A 523 -0.57 35.83 3.34
N LEU A 524 -0.64 35.84 4.67
CA LEU A 524 -1.90 35.75 5.42
C LEU A 524 -2.75 37.01 5.22
N ALA A 525 -2.13 38.19 5.18
CA ALA A 525 -2.85 39.43 4.85
C ALA A 525 -3.44 39.37 3.43
N ARG A 526 -2.64 38.97 2.44
CA ARG A 526 -3.08 38.77 1.04
C ARG A 526 -4.24 37.76 0.95
N MET A 527 -4.15 36.63 1.64
CA MET A 527 -5.21 35.61 1.67
C MET A 527 -6.53 36.17 2.22
N ARG A 528 -6.48 36.98 3.29
CA ARG A 528 -7.69 37.65 3.84
C ARG A 528 -8.31 38.63 2.85
N GLU A 529 -7.50 39.43 2.16
CA GLU A 529 -7.99 40.36 1.14
C GLU A 529 -8.66 39.65 -0.05
N LEU A 530 -8.06 38.54 -0.50
CA LEU A 530 -8.62 37.71 -1.56
C LEU A 530 -9.96 37.10 -1.15
N VAL A 531 -10.02 36.41 0.00
CA VAL A 531 -11.25 35.76 0.50
C VAL A 531 -12.36 36.78 0.78
N ASP A 532 -12.04 37.92 1.40
CA ASP A 532 -13.01 38.99 1.64
C ASP A 532 -13.57 39.55 0.31
N ALA A 533 -12.74 39.67 -0.73
CA ALA A 533 -13.16 40.13 -2.06
C ALA A 533 -13.97 39.07 -2.83
N VAL A 534 -13.63 37.78 -2.71
CA VAL A 534 -14.43 36.66 -3.26
C VAL A 534 -15.86 36.74 -2.73
N TRP A 535 -16.04 36.94 -1.42
CA TRP A 535 -17.38 37.04 -0.82
C TRP A 535 -18.15 38.33 -1.17
N GLN A 536 -17.45 39.43 -1.44
CA GLN A 536 -18.08 40.65 -1.97
C GLN A 536 -18.59 40.47 -3.40
N HIS A 537 -17.90 39.65 -4.20
CA HIS A 537 -18.21 39.42 -5.61
C HIS A 537 -19.00 38.13 -5.89
N ALA A 538 -19.35 37.35 -4.86
CA ALA A 538 -20.13 36.11 -4.93
C ALA A 538 -21.37 36.23 -5.87
N PRO A 539 -21.37 35.56 -7.03
CA PRO A 539 -22.36 35.76 -8.09
C PRO A 539 -23.57 34.81 -8.00
N ILE A 540 -23.46 33.69 -7.25
CA ILE A 540 -24.48 32.64 -7.25
C ILE A 540 -25.51 32.91 -6.14
N GLU A 541 -26.78 33.08 -6.52
CA GLU A 541 -27.90 33.11 -5.57
C GLU A 541 -28.30 31.69 -5.16
N SER A 542 -28.64 31.48 -3.89
CA SER A 542 -29.14 30.20 -3.36
C SER A 542 -30.04 30.41 -2.15
N ASP A 543 -30.76 29.36 -1.73
CA ASP A 543 -31.55 29.34 -0.47
C ASP A 543 -30.70 29.60 0.79
N PHE A 544 -29.38 29.45 0.69
CA PHE A 544 -28.40 29.67 1.77
C PHE A 544 -27.80 31.10 1.72
N GLY A 545 -28.26 31.93 0.78
CA GLY A 545 -27.67 33.23 0.43
C GLY A 545 -26.59 33.09 -0.64
N LYS A 546 -25.85 34.18 -0.89
CA LYS A 546 -24.84 34.21 -1.97
C LYS A 546 -23.69 33.23 -1.75
N LEU A 547 -23.33 32.51 -2.81
CA LEU A 547 -22.21 31.57 -2.88
C LEU A 547 -21.16 32.03 -3.94
N PRO A 548 -19.87 31.69 -3.76
CA PRO A 548 -18.80 32.10 -4.69
C PRO A 548 -18.89 31.46 -6.07
N ALA A 549 -19.33 30.20 -6.15
CA ALA A 549 -19.34 29.42 -7.38
C ALA A 549 -20.46 28.38 -7.40
N ASP A 550 -20.72 27.83 -8.58
CA ASP A 550 -21.66 26.72 -8.79
C ASP A 550 -20.94 25.37 -9.00
N ASP A 551 -19.61 25.38 -9.06
CA ASP A 551 -18.74 24.20 -9.13
C ASP A 551 -18.25 23.72 -7.75
N THR A 552 -17.64 22.53 -7.71
CA THR A 552 -17.13 21.89 -6.48
C THR A 552 -15.68 22.23 -6.17
N GLU A 553 -14.93 22.71 -7.15
CA GLU A 553 -13.51 23.00 -7.08
C GLU A 553 -13.31 24.27 -6.25
N VAL A 554 -13.80 25.41 -6.76
CA VAL A 554 -13.78 26.72 -6.07
C VAL A 554 -14.42 26.64 -4.68
N ASN A 555 -15.59 25.99 -4.57
CA ASN A 555 -16.26 25.88 -3.28
C ASN A 555 -15.52 24.94 -2.30
N GLY A 556 -14.78 23.95 -2.81
CA GLY A 556 -13.91 23.08 -2.02
C GLY A 556 -12.67 23.80 -1.51
N ASP A 557 -12.01 24.57 -2.37
CA ASP A 557 -10.84 25.39 -2.05
C ASP A 557 -11.16 26.40 -0.94
N LEU A 558 -12.30 27.07 -1.10
CA LEU A 558 -12.75 28.08 -0.15
C LEU A 558 -13.21 27.43 1.15
N LEU A 559 -13.78 26.22 1.14
CA LEU A 559 -14.05 25.49 2.39
C LEU A 559 -12.76 25.17 3.18
N GLN A 560 -11.73 24.66 2.51
CA GLN A 560 -10.42 24.39 3.13
C GLN A 560 -9.77 25.69 3.64
N THR A 561 -9.76 26.72 2.79
CA THR A 561 -9.22 28.05 3.12
C THR A 561 -9.93 28.67 4.31
N LEU A 562 -11.26 28.75 4.29
CA LEU A 562 -12.05 29.40 5.32
C LEU A 562 -11.98 28.67 6.66
N ALA A 563 -11.98 27.33 6.67
CA ALA A 563 -11.87 26.55 7.89
C ALA A 563 -10.55 26.87 8.62
N ARG A 564 -9.43 26.89 7.89
CA ARG A 564 -8.10 27.21 8.44
C ARG A 564 -7.95 28.71 8.73
N LEU A 565 -8.53 29.58 7.91
CA LEU A 565 -8.48 31.04 8.10
C LEU A 565 -9.28 31.48 9.33
N TYR A 566 -10.44 30.86 9.59
CA TYR A 566 -11.16 31.03 10.85
C TYR A 566 -10.30 30.64 12.05
N CYS A 567 -9.67 29.45 12.05
CA CYS A 567 -8.81 29.05 13.17
C CYS A 567 -7.62 30.03 13.35
N THR A 568 -6.98 30.42 12.25
CA THR A 568 -5.81 31.31 12.27
C THR A 568 -6.13 32.72 12.78
N THR A 569 -7.34 33.24 12.49
CA THR A 569 -7.70 34.65 12.75
C THR A 569 -8.75 34.88 13.84
N GLU A 570 -9.49 33.83 14.21
CA GLU A 570 -10.71 33.85 15.05
C GLU A 570 -11.84 34.79 14.53
N ASP A 571 -11.72 35.33 13.31
CA ASP A 571 -12.73 36.18 12.69
C ASP A 571 -13.93 35.31 12.23
N ARG A 572 -15.01 35.42 13.00
CA ARG A 572 -16.20 34.58 12.90
C ARG A 572 -16.82 34.55 11.50
N LYS A 573 -16.66 35.62 10.71
CA LYS A 573 -17.22 35.68 9.34
C LYS A 573 -16.73 34.53 8.46
N TYR A 574 -15.47 34.10 8.62
CA TYR A 574 -14.90 33.02 7.82
C TYR A 574 -15.54 31.67 8.14
N PHE A 575 -15.82 31.39 9.42
CA PHE A 575 -16.58 30.20 9.79
C PHE A 575 -18.02 30.28 9.25
N ASP A 576 -18.70 31.42 9.40
CA ASP A 576 -20.09 31.55 8.95
C ASP A 576 -20.21 31.44 7.41
N TRP A 577 -19.19 31.85 6.66
CA TRP A 577 -19.07 31.63 5.21
C TRP A 577 -18.80 30.16 4.86
N ALA A 578 -17.90 29.48 5.57
CA ALA A 578 -17.64 28.05 5.36
C ALA A 578 -18.89 27.22 5.68
N ALA A 579 -19.56 27.59 6.77
CA ALA A 579 -20.78 26.97 7.24
C ALA A 579 -21.98 27.21 6.28
N ARG A 580 -21.98 28.31 5.51
CA ARG A 580 -22.94 28.51 4.40
C ARG A 580 -22.73 27.49 3.28
N LEU A 581 -21.49 27.28 2.85
CA LEU A 581 -21.14 26.26 1.86
C LEU A 581 -21.46 24.86 2.40
N GLY A 582 -21.08 24.57 3.65
CA GLY A 582 -21.40 23.31 4.32
C GLY A 582 -22.90 23.03 4.42
N ASP A 583 -23.72 24.05 4.74
CA ASP A 583 -25.18 23.91 4.75
C ASP A 583 -25.73 23.60 3.35
N ALA A 584 -25.24 24.29 2.31
CA ALA A 584 -25.66 24.07 0.93
C ALA A 584 -25.35 22.65 0.46
N TYR A 585 -24.12 22.16 0.66
CA TYR A 585 -23.75 20.80 0.22
C TYR A 585 -24.38 19.71 1.09
N CYS A 586 -24.36 19.83 2.43
CA CYS A 586 -24.89 18.79 3.31
C CYS A 586 -26.43 18.71 3.33
N SER A 587 -27.13 19.82 3.09
CA SER A 587 -28.61 19.87 3.17
C SER A 587 -29.30 19.79 1.81
N GLU A 588 -28.64 20.21 0.73
CA GLU A 588 -29.19 20.16 -0.63
C GLU A 588 -28.44 19.21 -1.55
N VAL A 589 -27.17 19.50 -1.86
CA VAL A 589 -26.46 18.85 -2.97
C VAL A 589 -26.28 17.35 -2.74
N LEU A 590 -25.71 16.95 -1.60
CA LEU A 590 -25.47 15.53 -1.32
C LEU A 590 -26.80 14.75 -1.21
N PRO A 591 -27.82 15.20 -0.45
CA PRO A 591 -29.12 14.50 -0.40
C PRO A 591 -29.83 14.39 -1.75
N ARG A 592 -29.74 15.40 -2.63
CA ARG A 592 -30.44 15.41 -3.93
C ARG A 592 -29.65 14.73 -5.06
N ASN A 593 -28.34 14.54 -4.92
CA ASN A 593 -27.49 13.90 -5.93
C ASN A 593 -26.94 12.52 -5.51
N GLY A 594 -27.79 11.70 -4.88
CA GLY A 594 -27.45 10.31 -4.54
C GLY A 594 -26.39 10.14 -3.44
N GLY A 595 -26.02 11.22 -2.74
CA GLY A 595 -25.02 11.23 -1.68
C GLY A 595 -23.61 11.64 -2.11
N LEU A 596 -23.38 11.99 -3.39
CA LEU A 596 -22.08 12.45 -3.90
C LEU A 596 -22.20 13.80 -4.61
N PRO A 597 -21.20 14.69 -4.47
CA PRO A 597 -21.26 15.99 -5.14
C PRO A 597 -20.99 15.85 -6.64
N PRO A 598 -21.79 16.49 -7.50
CA PRO A 598 -21.51 16.63 -8.93
C PRO A 598 -20.63 17.87 -9.17
N HIS A 599 -19.74 17.83 -10.16
CA HIS A 599 -18.77 18.88 -10.48
C HIS A 599 -19.40 20.27 -10.60
N ARG A 600 -20.65 20.38 -11.07
CA ARG A 600 -21.43 21.64 -11.07
C ARG A 600 -22.89 21.43 -10.68
N TRP A 601 -23.44 22.36 -9.89
CA TRP A 601 -24.80 22.33 -9.33
C TRP A 601 -25.57 23.63 -9.57
N ASP A 602 -26.75 23.54 -10.17
CA ASP A 602 -27.67 24.67 -10.36
C ASP A 602 -28.45 24.87 -9.05
N PHE A 603 -28.01 25.82 -8.22
CA PHE A 603 -28.66 26.15 -6.94
C PHE A 603 -30.05 26.79 -7.10
N ALA A 604 -30.42 27.29 -8.28
CA ALA A 604 -31.74 27.87 -8.54
C ALA A 604 -32.74 26.82 -9.04
N ALA A 605 -32.28 25.80 -9.79
CA ALA A 605 -33.10 24.67 -10.23
C ALA A 605 -32.92 23.40 -9.36
N HIS A 606 -32.05 23.46 -8.36
CA HIS A 606 -31.67 22.39 -7.42
C HIS A 606 -31.33 21.04 -8.08
N ARG A 607 -30.44 21.06 -9.08
CA ARG A 607 -30.09 19.88 -9.89
C ARG A 607 -28.64 19.96 -10.41
N PRO A 608 -28.00 18.84 -10.78
CA PRO A 608 -26.66 18.89 -11.36
C PRO A 608 -26.67 19.56 -12.74
N ILE A 609 -25.69 20.43 -12.99
CA ILE A 609 -25.35 20.92 -14.34
C ILE A 609 -24.42 19.91 -15.00
N VAL A 610 -23.43 19.41 -14.25
CA VAL A 610 -22.46 18.39 -14.70
C VAL A 610 -22.40 17.27 -13.65
N ASP A 611 -23.15 16.19 -13.87
CA ASP A 611 -23.29 15.04 -12.96
C ASP A 611 -22.09 14.07 -12.99
N ILE A 612 -20.87 14.62 -12.86
CA ILE A 612 -19.61 13.86 -12.77
C ILE A 612 -18.91 14.29 -11.49
N LEU A 613 -18.41 13.35 -10.70
CA LEU A 613 -17.42 13.61 -9.66
C LEU A 613 -16.06 13.22 -10.22
N ASN A 614 -15.17 14.21 -10.37
CA ASN A 614 -13.75 13.99 -10.63
C ASN A 614 -13.07 13.68 -9.30
N LEU A 615 -12.15 12.71 -9.29
CA LEU A 615 -11.33 12.33 -8.14
C LEU A 615 -9.83 12.37 -8.46
N ASN A 616 -9.46 12.83 -9.66
CA ASN A 616 -8.11 13.33 -9.93
C ASN A 616 -7.94 14.72 -9.28
N ASP A 617 -6.81 15.34 -9.60
CA ASP A 617 -6.57 16.77 -9.45
C ASP A 617 -7.69 17.64 -10.07
N HIS A 618 -7.84 18.86 -9.52
CA HIS A 618 -8.90 19.82 -9.85
C HIS A 618 -10.31 19.18 -9.92
N GLY A 619 -10.76 18.60 -8.80
CA GLY A 619 -12.15 18.18 -8.63
C GLY A 619 -12.51 17.40 -7.35
N ASN A 620 -11.54 17.08 -6.49
CA ASN A 620 -11.75 16.33 -5.24
C ASN A 620 -11.81 17.23 -3.98
N GLU A 621 -11.60 18.54 -4.15
CA GLU A 621 -11.28 19.54 -3.12
C GLU A 621 -12.45 19.73 -2.15
N LEU A 622 -13.69 19.58 -2.64
CA LEU A 622 -14.89 19.61 -1.82
C LEU A 622 -14.93 18.49 -0.78
N ILE A 623 -14.41 17.30 -1.09
CA ILE A 623 -14.38 16.17 -0.14
C ILE A 623 -13.43 16.50 1.02
N GLY A 624 -12.28 17.12 0.72
CA GLY A 624 -11.38 17.71 1.71
C GLY A 624 -12.05 18.81 2.52
N GLY A 625 -12.54 19.86 1.85
CA GLY A 625 -13.15 21.03 2.50
C GLY A 625 -14.33 20.70 3.41
N LEU A 626 -15.19 19.75 3.03
CA LEU A 626 -16.29 19.28 3.89
C LEU A 626 -15.80 18.47 5.10
N ALA A 627 -14.74 17.66 4.94
CA ALA A 627 -14.13 16.95 6.06
C ALA A 627 -13.47 17.92 7.06
N GLU A 628 -12.77 18.95 6.58
CA GLU A 628 -12.16 19.99 7.42
C GLU A 628 -13.19 20.84 8.14
N LEU A 629 -14.23 21.30 7.43
CA LEU A 629 -15.33 22.02 8.06
C LEU A 629 -16.00 21.18 9.15
N TYR A 630 -16.15 19.87 8.95
CA TYR A 630 -16.68 18.97 9.98
C TYR A 630 -15.77 18.90 11.21
N VAL A 631 -14.45 18.77 11.03
CA VAL A 631 -13.46 18.78 12.13
C VAL A 631 -13.55 20.07 12.93
N VAL A 632 -13.55 21.23 12.25
CA VAL A 632 -13.62 22.55 12.91
C VAL A 632 -14.97 22.75 13.60
N SER A 633 -16.07 22.34 12.95
CA SER A 633 -17.43 22.46 13.49
C SER A 633 -17.61 21.73 14.83
N GLN A 634 -16.93 20.61 15.08
CA GLN A 634 -17.03 19.91 16.37
C GLN A 634 -16.62 20.77 17.58
N LYS A 635 -15.74 21.75 17.39
CA LYS A 635 -15.34 22.71 18.44
C LYS A 635 -16.16 24.01 18.39
N VAL A 636 -16.53 24.47 17.20
CA VAL A 636 -17.09 25.83 16.98
C VAL A 636 -18.62 25.86 16.99
N ASP A 637 -19.27 24.84 16.42
CA ASP A 637 -20.72 24.67 16.37
C ASP A 637 -21.06 23.17 16.38
N PRO A 638 -21.04 22.52 17.57
CA PRO A 638 -21.33 21.09 17.68
C PRO A 638 -22.72 20.71 17.16
N SER A 639 -23.68 21.64 17.21
CA SER A 639 -25.04 21.42 16.71
C SER A 639 -25.06 21.23 15.19
N ARG A 640 -24.24 22.02 14.48
CA ARG A 640 -24.04 21.94 13.04
C ARG A 640 -23.19 20.73 12.64
N ALA A 641 -22.17 20.39 13.42
CA ALA A 641 -21.41 19.16 13.23
C ALA A 641 -22.32 17.91 13.25
N GLU A 642 -23.24 17.83 14.21
CA GLU A 642 -24.19 16.69 14.28
C GLU A 642 -25.12 16.63 13.06
N ARG A 643 -25.52 17.78 12.47
CA ARG A 643 -26.29 17.82 11.21
C ARG A 643 -25.45 17.42 9.99
N TYR A 644 -24.15 17.74 9.96
CA TYR A 644 -23.25 17.35 8.87
C TYR A 644 -22.82 15.88 8.93
N ARG A 645 -22.84 15.25 10.11
CA ARG A 645 -22.35 13.89 10.29
C ARG A 645 -23.07 12.85 9.40
N PRO A 646 -24.42 12.79 9.31
CA PRO A 646 -25.09 11.82 8.45
C PRO A 646 -24.79 11.93 6.94
N PRO A 647 -24.90 13.10 6.27
CA PRO A 647 -24.63 13.19 4.84
C PRO A 647 -23.15 12.93 4.49
N LEU A 648 -22.20 13.40 5.31
CA LEU A 648 -20.77 13.14 5.09
C LEU A 648 -20.42 11.66 5.29
N LEU A 649 -21.00 11.01 6.31
CA LEU A 649 -20.83 9.58 6.53
C LEU A 649 -21.42 8.75 5.38
N ALA A 650 -22.55 9.18 4.81
CA ALA A 650 -23.14 8.55 3.62
C ALA A 650 -22.24 8.73 2.38
N MET A 651 -21.66 9.91 2.18
CA MET A 651 -20.71 10.20 1.10
C MET A 651 -19.48 9.27 1.16
N PHE A 652 -18.77 9.23 2.30
CA PHE A 652 -17.57 8.40 2.45
C PHE A 652 -17.86 6.90 2.36
N ARG A 653 -19.02 6.42 2.85
CA ARG A 653 -19.44 5.02 2.69
C ARG A 653 -19.75 4.70 1.23
N ARG A 654 -20.46 5.57 0.52
CA ARG A 654 -20.77 5.38 -0.90
C ARG A 654 -19.53 5.38 -1.78
N LEU A 655 -18.56 6.25 -1.50
CA LEU A 655 -17.24 6.22 -2.15
C LEU A 655 -16.50 4.91 -1.85
N SER A 656 -16.47 4.48 -0.57
CA SER A 656 -15.88 3.20 -0.16
C SER A 656 -16.56 1.96 -0.77
N GLU A 657 -17.85 2.03 -1.09
CA GLU A 657 -18.61 0.91 -1.67
C GLU A 657 -18.55 0.85 -3.20
N ARG A 658 -18.48 2.00 -3.88
CA ARG A 658 -18.73 2.11 -5.33
C ARG A 658 -17.57 2.70 -6.13
N ALA A 659 -16.76 3.54 -5.49
CA ALA A 659 -15.75 4.35 -6.16
C ALA A 659 -14.33 3.77 -6.04
N ARG A 660 -14.14 2.50 -5.63
CA ARG A 660 -12.80 1.91 -5.41
C ARG A 660 -12.51 0.65 -6.22
N ASN A 661 -11.23 0.44 -6.52
CA ASN A 661 -10.69 -0.78 -7.10
C ASN A 661 -10.48 -1.89 -6.05
N GLU A 662 -9.99 -3.05 -6.49
CA GLU A 662 -9.71 -4.21 -5.63
C GLU A 662 -8.63 -3.96 -4.56
N ASP A 663 -7.79 -2.95 -4.76
CA ASP A 663 -6.72 -2.55 -3.83
C ASP A 663 -7.21 -1.56 -2.77
N GLY A 664 -8.42 -1.03 -2.91
CA GLY A 664 -9.00 -0.06 -1.99
C GLY A 664 -8.81 1.41 -2.40
N LEU A 665 -8.02 1.67 -3.44
CA LEU A 665 -7.80 3.02 -3.99
C LEU A 665 -8.98 3.43 -4.88
N TRP A 666 -9.26 4.74 -4.92
CA TRP A 666 -10.43 5.24 -5.62
C TRP A 666 -10.21 5.34 -7.14
N PHE A 667 -11.31 5.39 -7.88
CA PHE A 667 -11.36 5.58 -9.33
C PHE A 667 -11.33 7.07 -9.68
N ALA A 668 -10.62 7.42 -10.74
CA ALA A 668 -10.37 8.78 -11.20
C ALA A 668 -11.64 9.61 -11.49
N ALA A 669 -12.74 8.99 -11.94
CA ALA A 669 -14.02 9.69 -12.09
C ALA A 669 -15.23 8.76 -12.06
N LEU A 670 -16.37 9.30 -11.66
CA LEU A 670 -17.65 8.59 -11.58
C LEU A 670 -18.83 9.52 -11.88
N LYS A 671 -19.95 8.96 -12.32
CA LYS A 671 -21.22 9.68 -12.40
C LYS A 671 -21.78 9.86 -10.99
N ALA A 672 -21.87 11.10 -10.51
CA ALA A 672 -22.08 11.37 -9.08
C ALA A 672 -23.42 10.81 -8.57
N SER A 673 -24.52 11.03 -9.29
CA SER A 673 -25.86 10.55 -8.91
C SER A 673 -25.97 9.02 -8.78
N THR A 674 -25.28 8.24 -9.62
CA THR A 674 -25.34 6.77 -9.60
C THR A 674 -24.16 6.10 -8.89
N ALA A 675 -23.08 6.86 -8.65
CA ALA A 675 -21.77 6.38 -8.24
C ALA A 675 -21.15 5.32 -9.19
N GLU A 676 -21.53 5.33 -10.47
CA GLU A 676 -20.97 4.43 -11.48
C GLU A 676 -19.64 4.99 -12.01
N PRO A 677 -18.52 4.24 -11.96
CA PRO A 677 -17.23 4.72 -12.44
C PRO A 677 -17.24 5.01 -13.94
N THR A 678 -16.90 6.24 -14.32
CA THR A 678 -16.76 6.72 -15.71
C THR A 678 -15.30 6.68 -16.17
N ASN A 679 -14.35 6.86 -15.24
CA ASN A 679 -12.93 6.59 -15.46
C ASN A 679 -12.41 5.70 -14.32
N ARG A 680 -11.92 4.50 -14.68
CA ARG A 680 -11.46 3.46 -13.73
C ARG A 680 -9.94 3.46 -13.49
N ALA A 681 -9.21 4.43 -14.01
CA ALA A 681 -7.83 4.67 -13.58
C ALA A 681 -7.79 5.00 -12.08
N THR A 682 -6.66 4.76 -11.42
CA THR A 682 -6.39 5.33 -10.09
C THR A 682 -5.80 6.72 -10.31
N PRO A 683 -6.31 7.78 -9.64
CA PRO A 683 -5.74 9.11 -9.74
C PRO A 683 -4.33 9.13 -9.14
N ASP A 684 -3.45 9.99 -9.64
CA ASP A 684 -2.19 10.38 -9.00
C ASP A 684 -2.43 11.05 -7.64
N THR A 685 -3.51 11.83 -7.52
CA THR A 685 -3.97 12.45 -6.27
C THR A 685 -4.59 11.48 -5.25
N TRP A 686 -4.49 10.15 -5.41
CA TRP A 686 -5.16 9.13 -4.58
C TRP A 686 -5.05 9.32 -3.07
N GLY A 687 -3.97 9.92 -2.58
CA GLY A 687 -3.76 10.17 -1.16
C GLY A 687 -4.59 11.34 -0.59
N TYR A 688 -4.97 12.33 -1.39
CA TYR A 688 -5.75 13.50 -0.95
C TYR A 688 -7.17 13.15 -0.49
N PRO A 689 -8.00 12.41 -1.26
CA PRO A 689 -9.33 12.02 -0.79
C PRO A 689 -9.27 10.96 0.33
N LEU A 690 -8.21 10.14 0.39
CA LEU A 690 -7.97 9.25 1.53
C LEU A 690 -7.58 10.02 2.80
N ALA A 691 -6.83 11.12 2.69
CA ALA A 691 -6.55 12.03 3.81
C ALA A 691 -7.83 12.69 4.32
N ALA A 692 -8.71 13.16 3.43
CA ALA A 692 -10.03 13.65 3.80
C ALA A 692 -10.89 12.58 4.52
N MET A 693 -10.88 11.34 4.02
CA MET A 693 -11.56 10.21 4.69
C MET A 693 -10.95 9.91 6.06
N ALA A 694 -9.61 9.98 6.21
CA ALA A 694 -8.94 9.80 7.50
C ALA A 694 -9.29 10.90 8.51
N ALA A 695 -9.30 12.16 8.09
CA ALA A 695 -9.68 13.30 8.94
C ALA A 695 -11.12 13.16 9.42
N PHE A 696 -12.06 12.86 8.52
CA PHE A 696 -13.45 12.61 8.87
C PHE A 696 -13.61 11.38 9.77
N ALA A 697 -12.93 10.26 9.46
CA ALA A 697 -13.01 9.02 10.25
C ALA A 697 -12.54 9.22 11.70
N ALA A 698 -11.41 9.91 11.89
CA ALA A 698 -10.88 10.24 13.21
C ALA A 698 -11.85 11.14 13.99
N ALA A 699 -12.37 12.20 13.35
CA ALA A 699 -13.30 13.13 13.97
C ALA A 699 -14.66 12.50 14.30
N ALA A 700 -15.23 11.73 13.37
CA ALA A 700 -16.53 11.07 13.53
C ALA A 700 -16.47 9.77 14.37
N ARG A 701 -15.25 9.35 14.74
CA ARG A 701 -14.91 8.09 15.43
C ARG A 701 -15.42 6.84 14.70
N ASP A 702 -15.34 6.82 13.37
CA ASP A 702 -15.75 5.68 12.54
C ASP A 702 -14.53 4.81 12.19
N ALA A 703 -14.41 3.68 12.89
CA ALA A 703 -13.31 2.73 12.71
C ALA A 703 -13.33 2.03 11.34
N THR A 704 -14.50 1.89 10.70
CA THR A 704 -14.62 1.26 9.38
C THR A 704 -14.02 2.13 8.28
N LEU A 705 -14.25 3.44 8.34
CA LEU A 705 -13.62 4.38 7.41
C LEU A 705 -12.10 4.47 7.64
N ALA A 706 -11.65 4.45 8.90
CA ALA A 706 -10.22 4.40 9.22
C ALA A 706 -9.55 3.12 8.68
N GLU A 707 -10.20 1.97 8.82
CA GLU A 707 -9.70 0.70 8.29
C GLU A 707 -9.72 0.65 6.75
N ASN A 708 -10.69 1.30 6.09
CA ASN A 708 -10.65 1.47 4.64
C ASN A 708 -9.40 2.24 4.17
N VAL A 709 -8.98 3.29 4.89
CA VAL A 709 -7.71 3.98 4.61
C VAL A 709 -6.54 3.02 4.80
N ARG A 710 -6.46 2.31 5.95
CA ARG A 710 -5.37 1.35 6.22
C ARG A 710 -5.27 0.25 5.15
N CYS A 711 -6.40 -0.32 4.73
CA CYS A 711 -6.46 -1.35 3.69
C CYS A 711 -5.90 -0.86 2.35
N ALA A 712 -6.18 0.38 1.96
CA ALA A 712 -5.65 0.98 0.74
C ALA A 712 -4.13 1.21 0.83
N LEU A 713 -3.65 1.77 1.95
CA LEU A 713 -2.22 1.98 2.19
C LEU A 713 -1.43 0.67 2.24
N ALA A 714 -2.01 -0.38 2.82
CA ALA A 714 -1.42 -1.73 2.86
C ALA A 714 -1.21 -2.35 1.46
N ARG A 715 -1.84 -1.78 0.42
CA ARG A 715 -1.83 -2.32 -0.96
C ARG A 715 -1.22 -1.37 -2.01
N ILE A 716 -0.72 -0.19 -1.62
CA ILE A 716 -0.14 0.79 -2.55
C ILE A 716 1.18 0.32 -3.20
N ASP A 717 1.91 -0.61 -2.57
CA ASP A 717 3.20 -1.11 -3.08
C ASP A 717 3.04 -2.19 -4.17
N GLN A 718 2.37 -1.83 -5.26
CA GLN A 718 2.17 -2.68 -6.43
C GLN A 718 2.82 -2.09 -7.68
N PRO A 719 3.21 -2.93 -8.67
CA PRO A 719 3.83 -2.46 -9.91
C PRO A 719 3.03 -1.39 -10.67
N ARG A 720 1.69 -1.42 -10.57
CA ARG A 720 0.79 -0.45 -11.22
C ARG A 720 0.77 0.95 -10.61
N TYR A 721 1.28 1.11 -9.37
CA TYR A 721 1.36 2.40 -8.67
C TYR A 721 2.82 2.90 -8.56
N ALA A 722 3.77 2.20 -9.16
CA ALA A 722 5.19 2.50 -9.07
C ALA A 722 5.69 3.53 -10.10
N VAL A 723 4.89 3.82 -11.14
CA VAL A 723 5.27 4.73 -12.24
C VAL A 723 4.13 5.68 -12.56
N TRP A 724 4.42 6.97 -12.50
CA TRP A 724 3.52 8.07 -12.85
C TRP A 724 4.04 8.83 -14.08
N SER A 725 3.17 9.56 -14.77
CA SER A 725 3.44 10.20 -16.06
C SER A 725 4.35 11.43 -15.94
N GLY A 726 3.86 12.50 -15.34
CA GLY A 726 4.56 13.77 -15.16
C GLY A 726 5.34 13.83 -13.84
N ALA A 727 6.20 14.82 -13.69
CA ALA A 727 6.83 15.14 -12.40
C ALA A 727 5.78 15.51 -11.33
N ASP A 728 4.71 16.17 -11.76
CA ASP A 728 3.55 16.59 -10.98
C ASP A 728 2.72 15.39 -10.48
N SER A 729 2.35 14.45 -11.36
CA SER A 729 1.72 13.18 -10.96
C SER A 729 2.54 12.35 -9.94
N TYR A 730 3.89 12.47 -9.97
CA TYR A 730 4.72 11.89 -8.91
C TYR A 730 4.65 12.71 -7.61
N ALA A 731 4.62 14.05 -7.70
CA ALA A 731 4.45 14.95 -6.57
C ALA A 731 3.17 14.60 -5.80
N ASP A 732 2.01 14.61 -6.46
CA ASP A 732 0.71 14.35 -5.81
C ASP A 732 0.64 13.04 -5.05
N SER A 733 1.10 11.97 -5.71
CA SER A 733 1.17 10.64 -5.12
C SER A 733 2.10 10.59 -3.91
N ILE A 734 3.27 11.23 -4.00
CA ILE A 734 4.24 11.26 -2.90
C ILE A 734 3.73 12.11 -1.74
N GLU A 735 3.11 13.26 -2.01
CA GLU A 735 2.57 14.15 -0.97
C GLU A 735 1.39 13.51 -0.24
N GLY A 736 0.40 13.00 -0.98
CA GLY A 736 -0.70 12.23 -0.40
C GLY A 736 -0.19 11.03 0.42
N GLY A 737 0.86 10.36 -0.07
CA GLY A 737 1.56 9.31 0.67
C GLY A 737 2.23 9.80 1.96
N LEU A 738 2.94 10.93 1.94
CA LEU A 738 3.63 11.49 3.11
C LEU A 738 2.65 11.99 4.18
N ILE A 739 1.57 12.65 3.76
CA ILE A 739 0.46 13.11 4.63
C ILE A 739 -0.14 11.91 5.37
N LEU A 740 -0.47 10.84 4.63
CA LEU A 740 -1.03 9.63 5.22
C LEU A 740 -0.02 8.87 6.08
N LEU A 741 1.25 8.78 5.68
CA LEU A 741 2.31 8.10 6.45
C LEU A 741 2.56 8.76 7.82
N ASN A 742 2.28 10.07 7.96
CA ASN A 742 2.38 10.82 9.21
C ASN A 742 1.21 10.56 10.18
N ARG A 743 0.17 9.81 9.78
CA ARG A 743 -0.92 9.31 10.66
C ARG A 743 -1.01 7.77 10.70
N PHE A 744 -0.66 7.13 9.59
CA PHE A 744 -0.69 5.68 9.38
C PHE A 744 0.70 5.19 8.96
N PRO A 745 1.58 4.85 9.92
CA PRO A 745 2.91 4.34 9.63
C PRO A 745 2.81 2.92 9.05
N GLU A 746 2.53 2.82 7.77
CA GLU A 746 2.29 1.58 7.04
C GLU A 746 3.56 1.17 6.26
N PRO A 747 4.18 0.00 6.55
CA PRO A 747 5.45 -0.39 5.95
C PRO A 747 5.42 -0.52 4.42
N THR A 748 4.30 -0.90 3.83
CA THR A 748 4.15 -0.98 2.36
C THR A 748 4.16 0.42 1.74
N LEU A 749 3.51 1.41 2.36
CA LEU A 749 3.55 2.80 1.92
C LEU A 749 4.98 3.38 2.00
N GLN A 750 5.74 3.04 3.04
CA GLN A 750 7.15 3.42 3.11
C GLN A 750 8.00 2.71 2.03
N SER A 751 7.77 1.42 1.80
CA SER A 751 8.46 0.64 0.75
C SER A 751 8.17 1.19 -0.65
N TRP A 752 6.91 1.52 -0.93
CA TRP A 752 6.47 2.21 -2.15
C TRP A 752 7.19 3.55 -2.31
N LEU A 753 7.21 4.39 -1.27
CA LEU A 753 7.88 5.68 -1.28
C LEU A 753 9.37 5.54 -1.63
N GLU A 754 10.09 4.60 -0.99
CA GLU A 754 11.51 4.36 -1.28
C GLU A 754 11.80 3.88 -2.73
N LYS A 755 10.84 3.22 -3.39
CA LYS A 755 10.93 2.80 -4.81
C LYS A 755 10.59 3.92 -5.78
N THR A 756 9.61 4.76 -5.43
CA THR A 756 9.08 5.85 -6.26
C THR A 756 10.01 7.07 -6.25
N LEU A 757 10.65 7.38 -5.11
CA LEU A 757 11.50 8.57 -4.95
C LEU A 757 12.65 8.71 -5.97
N PRO A 758 13.42 7.66 -6.34
CA PRO A 758 14.44 7.80 -7.37
C PRO A 758 13.89 8.18 -8.75
N LEU A 759 12.68 7.74 -9.09
CA LEU A 759 12.03 8.05 -10.38
C LEU A 759 11.55 9.51 -10.41
N PHE A 760 10.95 9.96 -9.31
CA PHE A 760 10.61 11.37 -9.08
C PHE A 760 11.87 12.25 -9.16
N LEU A 761 12.88 12.03 -8.32
CA LEU A 761 14.07 12.89 -8.24
C LEU A 761 14.91 12.92 -9.54
N ALA A 762 14.72 11.96 -10.44
CA ALA A 762 15.36 11.92 -11.76
C ALA A 762 14.68 12.80 -12.83
N LYS A 763 13.50 13.40 -12.55
CA LYS A 763 12.79 14.29 -13.47
C LYS A 763 13.50 15.64 -13.70
N GLN A 764 14.26 16.13 -12.72
CA GLN A 764 14.95 17.42 -12.83
C GLN A 764 16.16 17.34 -13.78
N ARG A 765 16.26 18.34 -14.67
CA ARG A 765 17.37 18.57 -15.61
C ARG A 765 18.61 19.16 -14.91
N ASP A 766 19.73 19.19 -15.62
CA ASP A 766 20.99 19.76 -15.10
C ASP A 766 20.94 21.28 -14.85
N ASP A 767 19.98 21.99 -15.44
CA ASP A 767 19.74 23.43 -15.24
C ASP A 767 18.66 23.75 -14.19
N GLY A 768 18.26 22.76 -13.39
CA GLY A 768 17.33 22.95 -12.25
C GLY A 768 15.85 22.95 -12.63
N ILE A 769 15.52 23.24 -13.89
CA ILE A 769 14.18 23.07 -14.46
C ILE A 769 13.79 21.58 -14.45
N VAL A 770 12.50 21.29 -14.27
CA VAL A 770 11.95 19.92 -14.32
C VAL A 770 11.29 19.69 -15.67
N GLU A 771 10.08 20.22 -15.87
CA GLU A 771 9.31 20.11 -17.11
C GLU A 771 9.07 21.48 -17.77
N GLY A 772 9.41 22.59 -17.10
CA GLY A 772 9.40 23.94 -17.68
C GLY A 772 8.03 24.64 -17.63
N TRP A 773 7.19 24.23 -16.69
CA TRP A 773 5.90 24.82 -16.38
C TRP A 773 5.71 24.91 -14.85
N TYR A 774 4.69 25.63 -14.38
CA TYR A 774 4.50 25.97 -12.96
C TYR A 774 4.49 24.75 -11.99
N GLY A 775 4.08 23.56 -12.41
CA GLY A 775 4.18 22.31 -11.63
C GLY A 775 5.61 21.89 -11.25
N ASP A 776 6.64 22.50 -11.84
CA ASP A 776 8.02 22.43 -11.32
C ASP A 776 8.10 22.87 -9.83
N GLY A 777 7.19 23.73 -9.36
CA GLY A 777 7.12 24.14 -7.96
C GLY A 777 6.47 23.09 -7.05
N ASN A 778 5.44 22.36 -7.51
CA ASN A 778 4.92 21.16 -6.81
C ASN A 778 6.03 20.12 -6.62
N TYR A 779 6.87 19.92 -7.64
CA TYR A 779 8.08 19.11 -7.50
C TYR A 779 9.02 19.65 -6.39
N ALA A 780 9.26 20.96 -6.32
CA ALA A 780 10.09 21.55 -5.27
C ALA A 780 9.49 21.35 -3.87
N ARG A 781 8.18 21.56 -3.72
CA ARG A 781 7.39 21.33 -2.52
C ARG A 781 7.51 19.88 -2.02
N THR A 782 7.22 18.91 -2.89
CA THR A 782 7.36 17.48 -2.58
C THR A 782 8.78 17.15 -2.15
N ALA A 783 9.79 17.67 -2.86
CA ALA A 783 11.19 17.42 -2.53
C ALA A 783 11.59 18.00 -1.15
N LEU A 784 11.02 19.14 -0.75
CA LEU A 784 11.14 19.65 0.63
C LEU A 784 10.46 18.71 1.64
N MET A 785 9.22 18.26 1.38
CA MET A 785 8.47 17.35 2.26
C MET A 785 9.21 16.02 2.47
N VAL A 786 9.81 15.45 1.41
CA VAL A 786 10.69 14.27 1.50
C VAL A 786 11.91 14.55 2.37
N GLY A 787 12.52 15.73 2.23
CA GLY A 787 13.58 16.20 3.12
C GLY A 787 13.13 16.18 4.59
N GLN A 788 11.97 16.76 4.89
CA GLN A 788 11.41 16.82 6.25
C GLN A 788 11.06 15.43 6.80
N TYR A 789 10.54 14.52 5.98
CA TYR A 789 10.27 13.13 6.41
C TYR A 789 11.54 12.44 6.94
N TYR A 790 12.64 12.53 6.20
CA TYR A 790 13.91 11.88 6.56
C TYR A 790 14.70 12.59 7.66
N SER A 791 14.43 13.88 7.92
CA SER A 791 14.97 14.62 9.08
C SER A 791 14.00 14.71 10.27
N ARG A 792 12.84 14.05 10.19
CA ARG A 792 11.74 14.16 11.16
C ARG A 792 11.38 15.62 11.50
N GLY A 793 11.34 16.50 10.49
CA GLY A 793 11.02 17.92 10.61
C GLY A 793 12.18 18.82 11.02
N ALA A 794 13.33 18.26 11.42
CA ALA A 794 14.51 19.07 11.72
C ALA A 794 15.11 19.70 10.45
N SER A 795 15.67 20.90 10.58
CA SER A 795 16.36 21.63 9.51
C SER A 795 17.71 22.16 9.99
N ILE A 796 18.58 22.56 9.06
CA ILE A 796 19.89 23.15 9.37
C ILE A 796 20.08 24.47 8.60
N VAL A 797 20.77 25.43 9.21
CA VAL A 797 21.07 26.74 8.60
C VAL A 797 22.53 27.13 8.85
N PRO A 798 23.32 27.49 7.83
CA PRO A 798 23.00 27.43 6.40
C PRO A 798 22.96 25.97 5.92
N TRP A 799 22.02 25.64 5.03
CA TRP A 799 22.10 24.37 4.31
C TRP A 799 23.20 24.44 3.24
N ARG A 800 23.80 23.29 2.93
CA ARG A 800 24.83 23.14 1.90
C ARG A 800 24.72 21.74 1.30
N ASP A 801 24.94 21.64 -0.02
CA ASP A 801 24.80 20.37 -0.75
C ASP A 801 25.79 19.27 -0.29
N ASP A 802 26.89 19.64 0.37
CA ASP A 802 27.84 18.68 0.95
C ASP A 802 27.51 18.25 2.40
N VAL A 803 26.34 18.62 2.92
CA VAL A 803 25.88 18.28 4.28
C VAL A 803 24.66 17.36 4.23
N ARG A 804 24.84 16.14 4.73
CA ARG A 804 23.80 15.11 4.88
C ARG A 804 23.38 15.00 6.34
N PHE A 805 22.08 15.03 6.58
CA PHE A 805 21.51 14.86 7.92
C PHE A 805 20.19 14.11 7.87
N GLY A 806 20.07 13.07 8.69
CA GLY A 806 18.86 12.28 8.81
C GLY A 806 18.58 11.96 10.27
N ALA A 807 17.30 11.71 10.57
CA ALA A 807 16.83 11.52 11.93
C ALA A 807 15.89 10.33 12.06
N ASP A 808 15.70 9.92 13.30
CA ASP A 808 14.58 9.09 13.74
C ASP A 808 14.11 9.56 15.11
N ALA A 809 12.84 9.33 15.43
CA ALA A 809 12.25 9.80 16.67
C ALA A 809 11.15 8.86 17.16
N ASP A 810 11.05 8.77 18.48
CA ASP A 810 9.87 8.30 19.21
C ASP A 810 9.25 9.46 20.00
N ALA A 811 8.22 9.20 20.80
CA ALA A 811 7.50 10.23 21.54
C ALA A 811 8.36 11.03 22.55
N ASN A 812 9.48 10.46 23.02
CA ASN A 812 10.32 11.04 24.05
C ASN A 812 11.75 11.33 23.57
N THR A 813 12.26 10.58 22.59
CA THR A 813 13.64 10.67 22.10
C THR A 813 13.68 10.97 20.61
N PHE A 814 14.43 12.01 20.24
CA PHE A 814 14.85 12.28 18.86
C PHE A 814 16.36 11.99 18.73
N ARG A 815 16.76 11.34 17.64
CA ARG A 815 18.16 11.11 17.27
C ARG A 815 18.42 11.58 15.85
N MET A 816 19.55 12.25 15.64
CA MET A 816 19.98 12.76 14.34
C MET A 816 21.47 12.49 14.16
N ALA A 817 21.86 12.12 12.94
CA ALA A 817 23.26 12.09 12.52
C ALA A 817 23.46 13.16 11.45
N ILE A 818 24.54 13.95 11.59
CA ILE A 818 24.97 14.96 10.62
C ILE A 818 26.38 14.60 10.16
N GLN A 819 26.63 14.66 8.85
CA GLN A 819 27.98 14.57 8.28
C GLN A 819 28.11 15.60 7.16
N ALA A 820 29.28 16.25 7.08
CA ALA A 820 29.61 17.20 6.03
C ALA A 820 30.94 16.80 5.37
N ASP A 821 31.05 16.86 4.04
CA ASP A 821 32.31 16.46 3.36
C ASP A 821 33.44 17.46 3.65
N LYS A 822 33.12 18.76 3.69
CA LYS A 822 34.02 19.83 4.15
C LYS A 822 33.55 20.35 5.52
N PRO A 823 34.41 21.00 6.32
CA PRO A 823 34.00 21.63 7.56
C PRO A 823 32.74 22.51 7.40
N TRP A 824 31.81 22.35 8.33
CA TRP A 824 30.54 23.07 8.38
C TRP A 824 30.29 23.56 9.82
N ARG A 825 29.83 24.81 9.92
CA ARG A 825 29.39 25.45 11.15
C ARG A 825 28.02 26.03 10.86
N GLY A 826 27.05 25.74 11.70
CA GLY A 826 25.69 26.24 11.53
C GLY A 826 24.81 25.90 12.72
N VAL A 827 23.51 25.99 12.50
CA VAL A 827 22.46 25.85 13.51
C VAL A 827 21.53 24.71 13.12
N VAL A 828 21.18 23.85 14.07
CA VAL A 828 20.11 22.84 13.92
C VAL A 828 18.83 23.40 14.54
N ARG A 829 17.72 23.36 13.79
CA ARG A 829 16.39 23.80 14.23
C ARG A 829 15.41 22.63 14.23
N PHE A 830 14.52 22.63 15.21
CA PHE A 830 13.47 21.64 15.38
C PHE A 830 12.12 22.21 14.96
N ASP A 831 11.26 21.38 14.38
CA ASP A 831 9.90 21.79 14.04
C ASP A 831 9.09 22.04 15.33
N THR A 832 8.02 22.79 15.19
CA THR A 832 7.09 23.13 16.28
C THR A 832 5.68 22.64 15.90
N PRO A 833 4.72 22.56 16.84
CA PRO A 833 3.35 22.19 16.51
C PRO A 833 2.64 23.35 15.79
N ARG A 834 2.99 23.56 14.52
CA ARG A 834 2.53 24.61 13.61
C ARG A 834 1.00 24.62 13.44
N HIS A 835 0.36 23.46 13.45
CA HIS A 835 -1.11 23.35 13.49
C HIS A 835 -1.69 24.16 14.66
N ARG A 836 -1.05 24.15 15.83
CA ARG A 836 -1.50 24.85 17.04
C ARG A 836 -0.94 26.27 17.17
N LEU A 837 0.27 26.52 16.67
CA LEU A 837 0.98 27.80 16.83
C LEU A 837 0.78 28.78 15.68
N ASN A 838 0.71 28.29 14.44
CA ASN A 838 0.60 29.12 13.24
C ASN A 838 -0.86 29.18 12.75
N LEU A 839 -1.60 28.08 12.86
CA LEU A 839 -2.98 27.95 12.35
C LEU A 839 -4.07 27.88 13.44
N HIS A 840 -3.69 27.73 14.71
CA HIS A 840 -4.58 27.48 15.86
C HIS A 840 -5.66 26.39 15.67
N LEU A 841 -5.38 25.37 14.85
CA LEU A 841 -6.28 24.26 14.58
C LEU A 841 -6.65 23.50 15.87
N PRO A 842 -7.88 22.96 15.98
CA PRO A 842 -8.35 22.26 17.17
C PRO A 842 -7.66 20.91 17.41
N VAL A 843 -7.14 20.29 16.36
CA VAL A 843 -6.44 18.99 16.34
C VAL A 843 -5.58 18.91 15.08
N ASN A 844 -4.49 18.13 15.10
CA ASN A 844 -3.68 17.90 13.91
C ASN A 844 -4.23 16.72 13.06
N TYR A 845 -5.16 17.01 12.16
CA TYR A 845 -5.74 16.06 11.21
C TYR A 845 -4.97 16.06 9.88
N PRO A 846 -4.94 14.94 9.12
CA PRO A 846 -4.33 14.91 7.78
C PRO A 846 -5.18 15.75 6.81
N ARG A 847 -4.56 16.62 6.02
CA ARG A 847 -5.26 17.54 5.11
C ARG A 847 -4.44 17.85 3.85
N LEU A 848 -5.13 18.17 2.75
CA LEU A 848 -4.46 18.64 1.54
C LEU A 848 -3.65 19.91 1.85
N ASN A 849 -2.54 20.08 1.16
CA ASN A 849 -1.60 21.17 1.37
C ASN A 849 -0.89 21.27 2.73
N GLU A 850 -1.00 20.30 3.66
CA GLU A 850 -0.16 20.32 4.88
C GLU A 850 1.33 20.06 4.61
N PHE A 851 2.18 20.58 5.49
CA PHE A 851 3.56 20.13 5.67
C PHE A 851 3.60 19.26 6.94
N PRO A 852 3.63 17.91 6.83
CA PRO A 852 3.41 17.03 7.96
C PRO A 852 4.37 17.26 9.14
N GLU A 853 3.83 17.27 10.36
CA GLU A 853 4.58 17.43 11.61
C GLU A 853 5.14 16.06 12.05
N TRP A 854 6.45 15.85 11.94
CA TRP A 854 7.08 14.55 12.23
C TRP A 854 7.57 14.41 13.67
N TYR A 855 8.47 15.29 14.11
CA TYR A 855 8.86 15.45 15.50
C TYR A 855 8.85 16.94 15.83
N VAL A 856 8.07 17.33 16.83
CA VAL A 856 7.90 18.72 17.22
C VAL A 856 8.38 18.94 18.66
N VAL A 857 8.99 20.10 18.92
CA VAL A 857 9.30 20.52 20.29
C VAL A 857 8.07 21.23 20.89
N GLU A 858 7.64 20.74 22.05
CA GLU A 858 6.42 21.21 22.73
C GLU A 858 6.70 22.51 23.51
N PRO A 859 6.06 23.65 23.19
CA PRO A 859 6.24 24.92 23.88
C PRO A 859 6.13 24.81 25.41
N GLY A 860 7.03 25.47 26.13
CA GLY A 860 7.14 25.40 27.59
C GLY A 860 7.69 24.07 28.13
N ALA A 861 7.85 23.02 27.30
CA ALA A 861 8.54 21.81 27.73
C ALA A 861 10.06 22.04 27.81
N THR A 862 10.72 21.23 28.62
CA THR A 862 12.18 21.21 28.71
C THR A 862 12.74 19.92 28.12
N TYR A 863 13.93 20.03 27.55
CA TYR A 863 14.62 18.94 26.90
C TYR A 863 16.05 18.81 27.43
N GLU A 864 16.58 17.60 27.38
CA GLU A 864 18.01 17.34 27.47
C GLU A 864 18.57 17.10 26.07
N ILE A 865 19.67 17.76 25.74
CA ILE A 865 20.42 17.53 24.50
C ILE A 865 21.84 17.05 24.82
N SER A 866 22.24 15.96 24.17
CA SER A 866 23.62 15.44 24.14
C SER A 866 24.11 15.43 22.69
N VAL A 867 25.39 15.78 22.49
CA VAL A 867 26.07 15.79 21.20
C VAL A 867 27.28 14.88 21.31
N ASN A 868 27.46 13.93 20.39
CA ASN A 868 28.55 12.94 20.40
C ASN A 868 28.71 12.14 21.71
N GLY A 869 27.64 12.02 22.52
CA GLY A 869 27.69 11.36 23.83
C GLY A 869 28.29 12.22 24.95
N GLU A 870 28.56 13.51 24.71
CA GLU A 870 28.90 14.47 25.77
C GLU A 870 27.75 14.59 26.80
N PRO A 871 28.04 14.99 28.05
CA PRO A 871 27.03 15.17 29.10
C PRO A 871 25.84 16.01 28.62
N SER A 872 24.63 15.56 28.92
CA SER A 872 23.43 16.27 28.47
C SER A 872 23.32 17.66 29.13
N ARG A 873 22.95 18.66 28.33
CA ARG A 873 22.59 20.00 28.80
C ARG A 873 21.10 20.20 28.70
N ARG A 874 20.52 20.91 29.67
CA ARG A 874 19.10 21.24 29.72
C ARG A 874 18.80 22.47 28.86
N VAL A 875 17.82 22.38 27.96
CA VAL A 875 17.42 23.43 27.00
C VAL A 875 15.90 23.52 26.91
N SER A 876 15.34 24.70 26.62
CA SER A 876 13.90 24.86 26.43
C SER A 876 13.48 24.52 25.00
N ALA A 877 12.19 24.23 24.80
CA ALA A 877 11.61 24.01 23.48
C ALA A 877 11.86 25.20 22.52
N GLU A 878 11.73 26.43 23.02
CA GLU A 878 11.93 27.66 22.25
C GLU A 878 13.38 27.77 21.75
N SER A 879 14.35 27.38 22.58
CA SER A 879 15.76 27.33 22.19
C SER A 879 16.07 26.27 21.13
N LEU A 880 15.33 25.16 21.10
CA LEU A 880 15.45 24.13 20.06
C LEU A 880 14.76 24.57 18.75
N ALA A 881 13.67 25.32 18.84
CA ALA A 881 12.96 25.89 17.69
C ALA A 881 13.76 27.01 17.01
N THR A 882 14.31 27.97 17.78
CA THR A 882 15.25 28.97 17.23
C THR A 882 16.54 28.31 16.72
N GLY A 883 16.92 27.22 17.38
CA GLY A 883 18.02 26.33 17.06
C GLY A 883 19.29 26.57 17.88
N PHE A 884 20.17 25.57 17.89
CA PHE A 884 21.47 25.60 18.56
C PHE A 884 22.62 25.37 17.58
N ALA A 885 23.77 25.98 17.88
CA ALA A 885 24.98 25.87 17.07
C ALA A 885 25.61 24.46 17.14
N ILE A 886 26.12 23.98 16.00
CA ILE A 886 26.88 22.74 15.84
C ILE A 886 28.06 22.99 14.88
N ASP A 887 29.20 22.40 15.23
CA ASP A 887 30.38 22.30 14.38
C ASP A 887 30.56 20.85 13.91
N VAL A 888 30.73 20.67 12.60
CA VAL A 888 30.99 19.38 11.95
C VAL A 888 32.33 19.49 11.22
N ALA A 889 33.32 18.70 11.66
CA ALA A 889 34.58 18.57 10.94
C ALA A 889 34.38 17.78 9.63
N GLY A 890 35.21 18.04 8.62
CA GLY A 890 35.10 17.38 7.32
C GLY A 890 35.18 15.85 7.43
N ASN A 891 34.19 15.16 6.85
CA ASN A 891 33.93 13.72 6.90
C ASN A 891 33.61 13.14 8.30
N GLN A 892 33.60 13.94 9.37
CA GLN A 892 33.20 13.47 10.70
C GLN A 892 31.67 13.41 10.81
N VAL A 893 31.18 12.37 11.50
CA VAL A 893 29.78 12.25 11.89
C VAL A 893 29.58 12.90 13.25
N VAL A 894 28.57 13.74 13.38
CA VAL A 894 28.07 14.29 14.64
C VAL A 894 26.72 13.66 14.95
N GLU A 895 26.62 12.96 16.08
CA GLU A 895 25.34 12.46 16.59
C GLU A 895 24.73 13.46 17.58
N ILE A 896 23.43 13.70 17.45
CA ILE A 896 22.64 14.54 18.35
C ILE A 896 21.51 13.68 18.91
N VAL A 897 21.35 13.69 20.24
CA VAL A 897 20.23 13.05 20.92
C VAL A 897 19.51 14.09 21.78
N VAL A 898 18.22 14.25 21.53
CA VAL A 898 17.32 15.13 22.28
C VAL A 898 16.28 14.27 23.00
N ARG A 899 16.11 14.49 24.31
CA ARG A 899 15.12 13.79 25.15
C ARG A 899 14.21 14.78 25.85
N ARG A 900 12.89 14.56 25.78
CA ARG A 900 11.92 15.31 26.58
C ARG A 900 12.08 14.98 28.06
N GLN A 901 11.94 15.98 28.93
CA GLN A 901 11.95 15.87 30.39
C GLN A 901 10.53 16.00 30.96
#